data_AF-A0A0T2IGV3-F1
#
_entry.id   AF-A0A0T2IGV3-F1
#
_cell.length_a   1.000
_cell.length_b   1.000
_cell.length_c   1.000
_cell.angle_alpha   90.00
_cell.angle_beta   90.00
_cell.angle_gamma   90.00
#
_symmetry.space_group_name_H-M   'P 1'
#
loop_
_entity.id
_entity.type
_entity.pdbx_description
1 polymer ?
#
loop_
_entity_poly.entity_id
_entity_poly.type
_entity_poly.pdbx_seq_one_letter_code
_entity_poly.pdbx_strand_id
1 'polypeptide(L)'
;MTPPASAGTPADLPADSDYTRFAPQVAVWASPAEFISAQSWAEGVHVVWLPSGAHVDVLIRGDMQAIAPGRALLVVFSGAVSKRDAQPGPFFSGSGLGTSLETPFVAISDPSFTVDRNLRLGWYAGRAGEGVQALLVELLTELQRRAGRELLLAGGSGGAFAALLLGSQLTVPASAMVWNPQTDLLDYVPDVVAEYLALALSLPPAEVAGMSRAERSAALGAGGVLHAVPPNQAGKGLRRLLFLQNAADWHVVSHLAPYLEADGYQHDGGGRWHNARGHLVLVSAFGEGHDPPPRAAMVRALALLLDPEVGVDEVVDRLQDERIVSRTDLEILPRDLRQEVADVEANVGVTATVDQDGVVNTALAWNSRAMRYAGVSTVFELLDGDDRVLASHARRDNMLQLPGMGPELARVRVQVRDGFMNPVLTLTEPVTRVTRPLRVLVVGSCVSRDTFEFLRPEHFTLRGYVARQSLVSAFGPAGEPHFDLSGLPSAFQRRMLEGDARSSLPSVVAELADEVDLVLWDLVDERLGLLDHEDGTVSTDSVELRQAQLDGQALTEPSGPAFGSPEHLARFTAVLPRWRALLEEHGLRSRTVLLAPPWATTTTTDEPTPASFGLEADRANELTRRYLDAVAAEVPVPVLGRDLTEVRGRADHQWGKAPFHYDDRTYLALAEQVARAAQQLSLPEHWETSSPSEMTRVPDPEARDPRRRAAAPEVVVEQTGPLELSTTIHGAGRQAVSFALHQGAQRVDVTPYARATTHRFIVPKPGVYRCRVFVMADDGSRVPVVSPPIRVS
;
A
#
# COMPACT_ATOMS: atom_id res chain seq x y z
N MET A 1 2.81 -75.14 -7.97
CA MET A 1 1.86 -74.57 -6.99
C MET A 1 2.67 -73.65 -6.10
N THR A 2 2.59 -72.35 -6.36
CA THR A 2 3.15 -71.31 -5.47
C THR A 2 2.23 -71.23 -4.24
N PRO A 3 2.74 -71.06 -3.01
CA PRO A 3 1.88 -71.01 -1.83
C PRO A 3 0.93 -69.80 -1.91
N PRO A 4 -0.28 -69.86 -1.33
CA PRO A 4 -1.08 -68.66 -1.11
C PRO A 4 -0.32 -67.71 -0.16
N ALA A 5 -0.59 -66.40 -0.25
CA ALA A 5 -0.09 -65.41 0.70
C ALA A 5 -0.32 -65.92 2.13
N SER A 6 0.72 -65.96 2.97
CA SER A 6 0.52 -66.26 4.38
C SER A 6 -0.19 -65.07 5.02
N ALA A 7 -1.20 -65.34 5.85
CA ALA A 7 -1.62 -64.34 6.83
C ALA A 7 -0.39 -64.12 7.73
N GLY A 8 0.31 -63.00 7.53
CA GLY A 8 1.60 -62.77 8.18
C GLY A 8 1.47 -62.97 9.67
N THR A 9 2.32 -63.82 10.24
CA THR A 9 2.42 -63.87 11.70
C THR A 9 3.09 -62.57 12.17
N PRO A 10 2.86 -62.10 13.42
CA PRO A 10 3.54 -60.90 13.93
C PRO A 10 5.08 -60.91 13.80
N ALA A 11 5.70 -62.07 13.56
CA ALA A 11 7.13 -62.23 13.33
C ALA A 11 7.60 -61.89 11.89
N ASP A 12 6.69 -61.83 10.91
CA ASP A 12 7.01 -61.59 9.49
C ASP A 12 6.81 -60.12 9.06
N LEU A 13 6.23 -59.30 9.94
CA LEU A 13 5.98 -57.87 9.70
C LEU A 13 7.21 -57.02 10.07
N PRO A 14 7.48 -55.92 9.36
CA PRO A 14 8.53 -54.98 9.72
C PRO A 14 8.36 -54.48 11.16
N ALA A 15 9.36 -54.71 12.01
CA ALA A 15 9.35 -54.30 13.42
C ALA A 15 9.27 -52.77 13.61
N ASP A 16 9.60 -52.02 12.56
CA ASP A 16 9.71 -50.56 12.53
C ASP A 16 8.45 -49.86 12.00
N SER A 17 7.41 -50.63 11.67
CA SER A 17 6.13 -50.14 11.14
C SER A 17 4.95 -50.62 11.98
N ASP A 18 3.85 -49.86 11.99
CA ASP A 18 2.63 -50.15 12.74
C ASP A 18 1.47 -50.47 11.79
N TYR A 19 1.16 -51.78 11.71
CA TYR A 19 0.07 -52.30 10.89
C TYR A 19 -1.22 -52.55 11.69
N THR A 20 -1.28 -52.20 12.97
CA THR A 20 -2.42 -52.53 13.84
C THR A 20 -3.74 -51.98 13.31
N ARG A 21 -3.70 -50.82 12.67
CA ARG A 21 -4.87 -50.15 12.04
C ARG A 21 -5.40 -50.85 10.80
N PHE A 22 -4.64 -51.79 10.23
CA PHE A 22 -4.98 -52.52 9.01
C PHE A 22 -5.24 -54.01 9.27
N ALA A 23 -5.01 -54.50 10.49
CA ALA A 23 -5.28 -55.90 10.85
C ALA A 23 -6.79 -56.22 10.81
N PRO A 24 -7.19 -57.44 10.39
CA PRO A 24 -6.36 -58.56 9.92
C PRO A 24 -6.00 -58.51 8.42
N GLN A 25 -6.29 -57.40 7.71
CA GLN A 25 -6.12 -57.26 6.27
C GLN A 25 -4.68 -56.86 5.89
N VAL A 26 -3.71 -57.67 6.30
CA VAL A 26 -2.29 -57.46 6.00
C VAL A 26 -1.69 -58.74 5.41
N ALA A 27 -1.10 -58.63 4.23
CA ALA A 27 -0.44 -59.72 3.53
C ALA A 27 1.05 -59.40 3.34
N VAL A 28 1.92 -60.39 3.56
CA VAL A 28 3.37 -60.23 3.44
C VAL A 28 3.89 -61.05 2.27
N TRP A 29 4.78 -60.47 1.49
CA TRP A 29 5.40 -61.09 0.31
C TRP A 29 6.92 -61.06 0.47
N ALA A 30 7.58 -62.21 0.29
CA ALA A 30 9.02 -62.34 0.53
C ALA A 30 9.86 -61.65 -0.55
N SER A 31 9.27 -61.36 -1.71
CA SER A 31 9.94 -60.63 -2.79
C SER A 31 8.93 -59.94 -3.70
N PRO A 32 9.37 -58.96 -4.52
CA PRO A 32 8.49 -58.34 -5.50
C PRO A 32 8.05 -59.31 -6.60
N ALA A 33 8.90 -60.28 -6.96
CA ALA A 33 8.55 -61.32 -7.93
C ALA A 33 7.39 -62.20 -7.44
N GLU A 34 7.36 -62.53 -6.15
CA GLU A 34 6.26 -63.27 -5.53
C GLU A 34 4.97 -62.44 -5.55
N PHE A 35 5.04 -61.17 -5.17
CA PHE A 35 3.90 -60.26 -5.19
C PHE A 35 3.32 -60.08 -6.61
N ILE A 36 4.18 -59.83 -7.60
CA ILE A 36 3.82 -59.63 -9.02
C ILE A 36 3.30 -60.93 -9.67
N SER A 37 3.70 -62.10 -9.19
CA SER A 37 3.24 -63.40 -9.74
C SER A 37 2.04 -64.00 -8.99
N ALA A 38 1.62 -63.39 -7.87
CA ALA A 38 0.48 -63.85 -7.08
C ALA A 38 -0.81 -63.88 -7.91
N GLN A 39 -1.64 -64.92 -7.80
CA GLN A 39 -2.87 -65.03 -8.63
C GLN A 39 -3.91 -63.94 -8.38
N SER A 40 -3.96 -63.41 -7.15
CA SER A 40 -4.90 -62.37 -6.74
C SER A 40 -4.30 -61.54 -5.62
N TRP A 41 -4.75 -60.29 -5.50
CA TRP A 41 -4.46 -59.44 -4.35
C TRP A 41 -5.76 -59.16 -3.59
N ALA A 42 -5.75 -59.43 -2.28
CA ALA A 42 -6.89 -59.15 -1.42
C ALA A 42 -6.99 -57.65 -1.10
N GLU A 43 -8.15 -57.21 -0.63
CA GLU A 43 -8.25 -55.89 -0.02
C GLU A 43 -7.40 -55.85 1.27
N GLY A 44 -6.63 -54.78 1.46
CA GLY A 44 -5.73 -54.63 2.60
C GLY A 44 -4.37 -54.02 2.26
N VAL A 45 -3.45 -54.10 3.22
CA VAL A 45 -2.06 -53.68 3.05
C VAL A 45 -1.22 -54.88 2.62
N HIS A 46 -0.44 -54.70 1.57
CA HIS A 46 0.56 -55.64 1.10
C HIS A 46 1.95 -55.11 1.41
N VAL A 47 2.69 -55.84 2.23
CA VAL A 47 4.09 -55.56 2.58
C VAL A 47 4.98 -56.39 1.66
N VAL A 48 5.75 -55.74 0.79
CA VAL A 48 6.60 -56.38 -0.21
C VAL A 48 8.06 -56.17 0.14
N TRP A 49 8.75 -57.22 0.56
CA TRP A 49 10.16 -57.14 0.94
C TRP A 49 11.08 -56.97 -0.28
N LEU A 50 12.11 -56.13 -0.12
CA LEU A 50 13.19 -55.95 -1.08
C LEU A 50 14.41 -56.77 -0.67
N PRO A 51 15.28 -57.19 -1.63
CA PRO A 51 16.52 -57.89 -1.31
C PRO A 51 17.46 -57.12 -0.36
N SER A 52 17.32 -55.79 -0.30
CA SER A 52 18.10 -54.92 0.59
C SER A 52 17.66 -54.95 2.06
N GLY A 53 16.54 -55.61 2.36
CA GLY A 53 15.89 -55.58 3.67
C GLY A 53 14.96 -54.38 3.88
N ALA A 54 14.83 -53.48 2.90
CA ALA A 54 13.75 -52.48 2.87
C ALA A 54 12.42 -53.12 2.40
N HIS A 55 11.31 -52.40 2.47
CA HIS A 55 10.02 -52.89 1.98
C HIS A 55 9.21 -51.79 1.27
N VAL A 56 8.26 -52.22 0.44
CA VAL A 56 7.25 -51.37 -0.21
C VAL A 56 5.89 -51.76 0.33
N ASP A 57 5.15 -50.79 0.85
CA ASP A 57 3.79 -51.00 1.34
C ASP A 57 2.76 -50.49 0.33
N VAL A 58 1.85 -51.36 -0.06
CA VAL A 58 0.79 -51.10 -1.04
C VAL A 58 -0.56 -51.34 -0.39
N LEU A 59 -1.39 -50.30 -0.30
CA LEU A 59 -2.77 -50.40 0.17
C LEU A 59 -3.70 -50.58 -1.04
N ILE A 60 -4.46 -51.67 -1.06
CA ILE A 60 -5.55 -51.91 -2.02
C ILE A 60 -6.87 -51.77 -1.27
N ARG A 61 -7.78 -50.94 -1.79
CA ARG A 61 -9.11 -50.71 -1.21
C ARG A 61 -10.19 -50.95 -2.23
N GLY A 62 -11.19 -51.74 -1.85
CA GLY A 62 -12.24 -52.25 -2.74
C GLY A 62 -11.75 -53.29 -3.75
N ASP A 63 -12.68 -53.83 -4.52
CA ASP A 63 -12.41 -54.82 -5.57
C ASP A 63 -12.05 -54.14 -6.89
N MET A 64 -10.79 -54.25 -7.33
CA MET A 64 -10.32 -53.67 -8.59
C MET A 64 -11.02 -54.26 -9.83
N GLN A 65 -11.57 -55.48 -9.74
CA GLN A 65 -12.34 -56.08 -10.84
C GLN A 65 -13.76 -55.50 -10.94
N ALA A 66 -14.27 -54.88 -9.86
CA ALA A 66 -15.55 -54.20 -9.85
C ALA A 66 -15.51 -52.81 -10.51
N ILE A 67 -14.34 -52.34 -10.97
CA ILE A 67 -14.22 -51.08 -11.71
C ILE A 67 -14.98 -51.20 -13.03
N ALA A 68 -16.00 -50.36 -13.19
CA ALA A 68 -16.87 -50.36 -14.35
C ALA A 68 -16.07 -50.25 -15.68
N PRO A 69 -16.56 -50.85 -16.77
CA PRO A 69 -15.97 -50.64 -18.09
C PRO A 69 -15.89 -49.14 -18.42
N GLY A 70 -14.78 -48.71 -19.03
CA GLY A 70 -14.55 -47.29 -19.34
C GLY A 70 -14.20 -46.42 -18.14
N ARG A 71 -13.79 -47.00 -16.99
CA ARG A 71 -13.28 -46.24 -15.84
C ARG A 71 -11.83 -46.63 -15.52
N ALA A 72 -11.01 -45.66 -15.15
CA ALA A 72 -9.62 -45.85 -14.75
C ALA A 72 -9.49 -46.37 -13.31
N LEU A 73 -8.37 -47.02 -12.99
CA LEU A 73 -7.95 -47.36 -11.63
C LEU A 73 -7.17 -46.19 -11.04
N LEU A 74 -7.65 -45.63 -9.92
CA LEU A 74 -6.96 -44.57 -9.20
C LEU A 74 -5.75 -45.14 -8.43
N VAL A 75 -4.57 -44.55 -8.63
CA VAL A 75 -3.36 -44.84 -7.86
C VAL A 75 -2.86 -43.56 -7.21
N VAL A 76 -2.70 -43.56 -5.89
CA VAL A 76 -2.36 -42.37 -5.10
C VAL A 76 -0.98 -42.46 -4.48
N PHE A 77 -0.23 -41.36 -4.60
CA PHE A 77 1.07 -41.15 -3.98
C PHE A 77 0.98 -40.04 -2.92
N SER A 78 1.62 -40.27 -1.77
CA SER A 78 1.73 -39.33 -0.66
C SER A 78 2.80 -38.28 -0.91
N GLY A 79 2.53 -37.04 -0.49
CA GLY A 79 3.54 -36.00 -0.35
C GLY A 79 4.33 -36.15 0.97
N ALA A 80 4.95 -35.05 1.41
CA ALA A 80 5.70 -35.01 2.66
C ALA A 80 4.84 -35.31 3.88
N VAL A 81 5.40 -36.08 4.82
CA VAL A 81 4.77 -36.41 6.11
C VAL A 81 5.19 -35.36 7.15
N SER A 82 4.44 -34.27 7.23
CA SER A 82 4.79 -33.09 8.04
C SER A 82 4.88 -33.34 9.55
N LYS A 83 4.19 -34.35 10.07
CA LYS A 83 4.24 -34.78 11.49
C LYS A 83 4.93 -36.14 11.64
N ARG A 84 6.07 -36.31 10.97
CA ARG A 84 6.77 -37.60 10.98
C ARG A 84 7.18 -38.02 12.38
N ASP A 85 7.75 -37.14 13.22
CA ASP A 85 8.09 -37.33 14.65
C ASP A 85 8.43 -38.78 15.09
N ALA A 86 9.24 -39.49 14.29
CA ALA A 86 9.56 -40.92 14.45
C ALA A 86 8.35 -41.89 14.50
N GLN A 87 7.16 -41.45 14.10
CA GLN A 87 5.97 -42.29 13.93
C GLN A 87 6.26 -43.41 12.91
N PRO A 88 5.88 -44.65 13.25
CA PRO A 88 6.03 -45.78 12.35
C PRO A 88 5.06 -45.68 11.17
N GLY A 89 5.52 -46.07 9.98
CA GLY A 89 4.68 -46.19 8.77
C GLY A 89 3.81 -47.45 8.80
N PRO A 90 3.12 -47.79 7.70
CA PRO A 90 3.12 -47.11 6.39
C PRO A 90 2.28 -45.82 6.35
N PHE A 91 2.61 -44.93 5.42
CA PHE A 91 1.93 -43.64 5.23
C PHE A 91 1.19 -43.57 3.89
N PHE A 92 -0.12 -43.78 3.93
CA PHE A 92 -0.98 -43.71 2.76
C PHE A 92 -1.75 -42.39 2.70
N SER A 93 -1.76 -41.77 1.53
CA SER A 93 -2.65 -40.68 1.16
C SER A 93 -3.79 -41.20 0.28
N GLY A 94 -4.82 -40.38 0.07
CA GLY A 94 -5.89 -40.71 -0.87
C GLY A 94 -7.11 -41.39 -0.28
N SER A 95 -7.08 -41.90 0.96
CA SER A 95 -8.27 -42.52 1.58
C SER A 95 -9.49 -41.60 1.58
N GLY A 96 -9.30 -40.30 1.88
CA GLY A 96 -10.37 -39.31 1.80
C GLY A 96 -10.83 -38.98 0.38
N LEU A 97 -9.98 -39.19 -0.64
CA LEU A 97 -10.33 -39.01 -2.05
C LEU A 97 -11.08 -40.25 -2.58
N GLY A 98 -10.55 -41.45 -2.35
CA GLY A 98 -11.17 -42.71 -2.74
C GLY A 98 -12.58 -42.88 -2.18
N THR A 99 -12.79 -42.58 -0.89
CA THR A 99 -14.14 -42.59 -0.29
C THR A 99 -15.09 -41.62 -0.97
N SER A 100 -14.65 -40.42 -1.34
CA SER A 100 -15.52 -39.44 -2.01
C SER A 100 -15.78 -39.74 -3.49
N LEU A 101 -14.94 -40.55 -4.12
CA LEU A 101 -15.08 -40.96 -5.52
C LEU A 101 -15.83 -42.28 -5.67
N GLU A 102 -16.11 -42.97 -4.55
CA GLU A 102 -16.79 -44.28 -4.48
C GLU A 102 -16.19 -45.30 -5.46
N THR A 103 -14.86 -45.29 -5.62
CA THR A 103 -14.13 -46.16 -6.54
C THR A 103 -13.04 -46.93 -5.80
N PRO A 104 -12.77 -48.19 -6.22
CA PRO A 104 -11.56 -48.88 -5.79
C PRO A 104 -10.31 -48.05 -6.12
N PHE A 105 -9.33 -48.08 -5.21
CA PHE A 105 -8.08 -47.35 -5.38
C PHE A 105 -6.89 -48.09 -4.77
N VAL A 106 -5.72 -47.74 -5.25
CA VAL A 106 -4.43 -48.20 -4.75
C VAL A 106 -3.67 -47.01 -4.18
N ALA A 107 -3.06 -47.16 -3.01
CA ALA A 107 -2.14 -46.16 -2.48
C ALA A 107 -0.80 -46.82 -2.16
N ILE A 108 0.30 -46.15 -2.51
CA ILE A 108 1.66 -46.67 -2.30
C ILE A 108 2.36 -45.77 -1.27
N SER A 109 2.89 -46.37 -0.21
CA SER A 109 3.74 -45.66 0.75
C SER A 109 5.14 -45.48 0.16
N ASP A 110 5.77 -44.32 0.38
CA ASP A 110 7.13 -44.07 -0.08
C ASP A 110 8.11 -45.07 0.57
N PRO A 111 8.79 -45.94 -0.20
CA PRO A 111 9.68 -46.97 0.34
C PRO A 111 10.88 -46.40 1.11
N SER A 112 11.26 -45.15 0.84
CA SER A 112 12.39 -44.48 1.50
C SER A 112 12.13 -44.29 3.01
N PHE A 113 10.86 -44.21 3.41
CA PHE A 113 10.44 -44.10 4.82
C PHE A 113 10.72 -45.33 5.67
N THR A 114 11.01 -46.47 5.03
CA THR A 114 11.32 -47.73 5.72
C THR A 114 12.80 -47.78 6.16
N VAL A 115 13.63 -46.91 5.58
CA VAL A 115 15.08 -46.92 5.77
C VAL A 115 15.50 -45.96 6.90
N ASP A 116 14.85 -44.79 7.01
CA ASP A 116 15.08 -43.83 8.09
C ASP A 116 13.77 -43.28 8.63
N ARG A 117 13.60 -43.38 9.95
CA ARG A 117 12.38 -42.99 10.68
C ARG A 117 12.18 -41.48 10.76
N ASN A 118 13.24 -40.70 10.53
CA ASN A 118 13.21 -39.23 10.54
C ASN A 118 12.95 -38.63 9.17
N LEU A 119 13.12 -39.41 8.08
CA LEU A 119 12.89 -38.91 6.73
C LEU A 119 11.43 -38.51 6.53
N ARG A 120 11.21 -37.25 6.17
CA ARG A 120 9.87 -36.66 5.97
C ARG A 120 9.40 -36.71 4.52
N LEU A 121 10.33 -36.86 3.58
CA LEU A 121 10.09 -36.91 2.15
C LEU A 121 11.18 -37.73 1.45
N GLY A 122 10.81 -38.72 0.64
CA GLY A 122 11.75 -39.58 -0.07
C GLY A 122 11.53 -39.68 -1.58
N TRP A 123 10.52 -38.96 -2.11
CA TRP A 123 10.20 -38.90 -3.54
C TRP A 123 10.03 -40.26 -4.23
N TYR A 124 9.73 -41.32 -3.47
CA TYR A 124 9.67 -42.70 -3.96
C TYR A 124 10.97 -43.17 -4.64
N ALA A 125 12.08 -42.51 -4.31
CA ALA A 125 13.36 -42.71 -4.98
C ALA A 125 14.13 -43.90 -4.38
N GLY A 126 13.93 -44.20 -3.09
CA GLY A 126 14.66 -45.26 -2.38
C GLY A 126 16.14 -44.93 -2.20
N ARG A 127 16.94 -45.92 -1.76
CA ARG A 127 18.39 -45.78 -1.76
C ARG A 127 18.99 -46.08 -3.13
N ALA A 128 20.14 -45.45 -3.39
CA ALA A 128 20.94 -45.72 -4.56
C ALA A 128 21.35 -47.21 -4.59
N GLY A 129 21.07 -47.88 -5.70
CA GLY A 129 21.34 -49.31 -5.91
C GLY A 129 20.19 -50.26 -5.57
N GLU A 130 19.09 -49.80 -4.96
CA GLU A 130 17.94 -50.66 -4.62
C GLU A 130 16.95 -50.87 -5.77
N GLY A 131 16.99 -50.02 -6.80
CA GLY A 131 16.11 -50.15 -7.96
C GLY A 131 14.62 -49.89 -7.66
N VAL A 132 14.31 -49.16 -6.59
CA VAL A 132 12.93 -48.90 -6.12
C VAL A 132 12.03 -48.32 -7.22
N GLN A 133 12.50 -47.30 -7.93
CA GLN A 133 11.70 -46.67 -9.00
C GLN A 133 11.39 -47.65 -10.14
N ALA A 134 12.35 -48.50 -10.55
CA ALA A 134 12.13 -49.53 -11.56
C ALA A 134 11.09 -50.56 -11.09
N LEU A 135 11.18 -50.98 -9.82
CA LEU A 135 10.20 -51.87 -9.23
C LEU A 135 8.79 -51.26 -9.21
N LEU A 136 8.67 -49.99 -8.85
CA LEU A 136 7.37 -49.32 -8.82
C LEU A 136 6.77 -49.22 -10.24
N VAL A 137 7.58 -49.04 -11.28
CA VAL A 137 7.12 -49.10 -12.69
C VAL A 137 6.61 -50.50 -13.05
N GLU A 138 7.30 -51.56 -12.64
CA GLU A 138 6.84 -52.95 -12.85
C GLU A 138 5.53 -53.22 -12.10
N LEU A 139 5.42 -52.78 -10.85
CA LEU A 139 4.20 -52.89 -10.05
C LEU A 139 3.02 -52.18 -10.72
N LEU A 140 3.19 -50.93 -11.14
CA LEU A 140 2.13 -50.18 -11.83
C LEU A 140 1.71 -50.86 -13.13
N THR A 141 2.69 -51.39 -13.89
CA THR A 141 2.44 -52.16 -15.10
C THR A 141 1.57 -53.38 -14.82
N GLU A 142 1.85 -54.11 -13.74
CA GLU A 142 1.07 -55.28 -13.35
C GLU A 142 -0.33 -54.90 -12.81
N LEU A 143 -0.44 -53.83 -12.04
CA LEU A 143 -1.73 -53.28 -11.59
C LEU A 143 -2.63 -52.96 -12.78
N GLN A 144 -2.07 -52.27 -13.79
CA GLN A 144 -2.78 -51.95 -15.04
C GLN A 144 -3.24 -53.22 -15.76
N ARG A 145 -2.35 -54.20 -15.93
CA ARG A 145 -2.67 -55.46 -16.62
C ARG A 145 -3.77 -56.25 -15.94
N ARG A 146 -3.72 -56.37 -14.61
CA ARG A 146 -4.71 -57.15 -13.84
C ARG A 146 -6.05 -56.46 -13.75
N ALA A 147 -6.06 -55.15 -13.54
CA ALA A 147 -7.30 -54.40 -13.55
C ALA A 147 -7.92 -54.38 -14.95
N GLY A 148 -7.10 -54.46 -16.01
CA GLY A 148 -7.57 -54.30 -17.39
C GLY A 148 -8.18 -52.91 -17.60
N ARG A 149 -7.68 -51.91 -16.86
CA ARG A 149 -8.12 -50.51 -16.87
C ARG A 149 -6.91 -49.60 -17.04
N GLU A 150 -7.11 -48.42 -17.57
CA GLU A 150 -6.09 -47.35 -17.55
C GLU A 150 -5.80 -46.95 -16.10
N LEU A 151 -4.56 -46.56 -15.81
CA LEU A 151 -4.21 -45.99 -14.50
C LEU A 151 -4.48 -44.48 -14.48
N LEU A 152 -5.03 -43.97 -13.38
CA LEU A 152 -5.04 -42.55 -13.06
C LEU A 152 -4.12 -42.32 -11.87
N LEU A 153 -2.90 -41.83 -12.13
CA LEU A 153 -1.90 -41.52 -11.11
C LEU A 153 -2.23 -40.16 -10.48
N ALA A 154 -2.25 -40.08 -9.15
CA ALA A 154 -2.58 -38.84 -8.45
C ALA A 154 -1.64 -38.59 -7.26
N GLY A 155 -1.22 -37.34 -7.09
CA GLY A 155 -0.36 -36.95 -5.98
C GLY A 155 -0.07 -35.46 -5.95
N GLY A 156 0.30 -34.98 -4.77
CA GLY A 156 0.72 -33.61 -4.53
C GLY A 156 2.17 -33.54 -4.06
N SER A 157 2.88 -32.45 -4.37
CA SER A 157 4.26 -32.25 -3.89
C SER A 157 5.13 -33.48 -4.22
N GLY A 158 5.76 -34.16 -3.27
CA GLY A 158 6.63 -35.31 -3.59
C GLY A 158 5.90 -36.52 -4.17
N GLY A 159 4.61 -36.69 -3.87
CA GLY A 159 3.78 -37.71 -4.51
C GLY A 159 3.49 -37.37 -5.97
N ALA A 160 3.42 -36.08 -6.29
CA ALA A 160 3.30 -35.62 -7.65
C ALA A 160 4.58 -35.86 -8.47
N PHE A 161 5.76 -35.65 -7.87
CA PHE A 161 7.03 -36.04 -8.45
C PHE A 161 7.04 -37.53 -8.81
N ALA A 162 6.62 -38.41 -7.90
CA ALA A 162 6.52 -39.84 -8.16
C ALA A 162 5.54 -40.19 -9.28
N ALA A 163 4.35 -39.58 -9.28
CA ALA A 163 3.35 -39.78 -10.34
C ALA A 163 3.88 -39.37 -11.72
N LEU A 164 4.57 -38.23 -11.82
CA LEU A 164 5.19 -37.75 -13.06
C LEU A 164 6.34 -38.65 -13.50
N LEU A 165 7.27 -38.95 -12.59
CA LEU A 165 8.48 -39.72 -12.89
C LEU A 165 8.13 -41.16 -13.28
N LEU A 166 7.34 -41.87 -12.48
CA LEU A 166 6.94 -43.24 -12.79
C LEU A 166 6.06 -43.28 -14.03
N GLY A 167 5.13 -42.32 -14.16
CA GLY A 167 4.27 -42.15 -15.33
C GLY A 167 5.06 -42.00 -16.63
N SER A 168 6.16 -41.23 -16.61
CA SER A 168 7.07 -41.05 -17.77
C SER A 168 7.73 -42.35 -18.26
N GLN A 169 7.83 -43.35 -17.38
CA GLN A 169 8.50 -44.63 -17.67
C GLN A 169 7.52 -45.73 -18.10
N LEU A 170 6.22 -45.56 -17.88
CA LEU A 170 5.22 -46.57 -18.21
C LEU A 170 5.06 -46.75 -19.73
N THR A 171 4.84 -48.00 -20.13
CA THR A 171 4.49 -48.42 -21.49
C THR A 171 3.03 -48.88 -21.63
N VAL A 172 2.31 -48.87 -20.51
CA VAL A 172 0.88 -49.19 -20.43
C VAL A 172 0.05 -47.90 -20.34
N PRO A 173 -1.25 -47.93 -20.69
CA PRO A 173 -2.11 -46.76 -20.58
C PRO A 173 -2.15 -46.19 -19.16
N ALA A 174 -1.73 -44.94 -19.02
CA ALA A 174 -1.78 -44.19 -17.78
C ALA A 174 -2.02 -42.70 -18.05
N SER A 175 -2.84 -42.08 -17.20
CA SER A 175 -3.04 -40.64 -17.10
C SER A 175 -2.59 -40.17 -15.71
N ALA A 176 -2.35 -38.88 -15.53
CA ALA A 176 -2.05 -38.32 -14.22
C ALA A 176 -2.80 -37.01 -13.93
N MET A 177 -3.16 -36.83 -12.66
CA MET A 177 -3.55 -35.55 -12.09
C MET A 177 -2.62 -35.21 -10.93
N VAL A 178 -1.84 -34.16 -11.08
CA VAL A 178 -0.82 -33.77 -10.12
C VAL A 178 -1.00 -32.34 -9.65
N TRP A 179 -0.54 -32.01 -8.44
CA TRP A 179 -0.58 -30.64 -7.96
C TRP A 179 0.66 -30.21 -7.19
N ASN A 180 1.07 -28.95 -7.40
CA ASN A 180 2.27 -28.33 -6.86
C ASN A 180 3.50 -29.29 -6.87
N PRO A 181 3.79 -29.97 -7.99
CA PRO A 181 4.84 -30.99 -8.02
C PRO A 181 6.21 -30.40 -7.80
N GLN A 182 7.10 -31.17 -7.17
CA GLN A 182 8.51 -31.10 -7.53
C GLN A 182 8.73 -31.82 -8.86
N THR A 183 9.66 -31.33 -9.66
CA THR A 183 10.03 -31.90 -10.97
C THR A 183 11.49 -32.30 -11.03
N ASP A 184 12.33 -31.74 -10.15
CA ASP A 184 13.67 -32.21 -9.83
C ASP A 184 13.85 -32.13 -8.31
N LEU A 185 14.09 -33.26 -7.65
CA LEU A 185 14.24 -33.27 -6.19
C LEU A 185 15.49 -32.49 -5.75
N LEU A 186 16.52 -32.35 -6.58
CA LEU A 186 17.75 -31.62 -6.21
C LEU A 186 17.54 -30.10 -6.13
N ASP A 187 16.47 -29.58 -6.75
CA ASP A 187 16.12 -28.15 -6.74
C ASP A 187 15.07 -27.82 -5.66
N TYR A 188 14.78 -28.78 -4.77
CA TYR A 188 13.91 -28.58 -3.62
C TYR A 188 14.68 -27.94 -2.43
N VAL A 189 14.03 -27.85 -1.28
CA VAL A 189 14.58 -27.25 -0.05
C VAL A 189 15.91 -27.92 0.34
N PRO A 190 17.03 -27.18 0.41
CA PRO A 190 18.38 -27.74 0.55
C PRO A 190 18.55 -28.72 1.71
N ASP A 191 17.99 -28.41 2.89
CA ASP A 191 18.13 -29.25 4.07
C ASP A 191 17.41 -30.60 3.90
N VAL A 192 16.21 -30.58 3.31
CA VAL A 192 15.43 -31.81 3.03
C VAL A 192 16.13 -32.67 1.98
N VAL A 193 16.73 -32.04 0.96
CA VAL A 193 17.53 -32.74 -0.04
C VAL A 193 18.77 -33.36 0.57
N ALA A 194 19.47 -32.65 1.47
CA ALA A 194 20.65 -33.16 2.15
C ALA A 194 20.32 -34.37 3.05
N GLU A 195 19.21 -34.32 3.79
CA GLU A 195 18.71 -35.45 4.58
C GLU A 195 18.47 -36.70 3.71
N TYR A 196 17.78 -36.52 2.57
CA TYR A 196 17.54 -37.62 1.64
C TYR A 196 18.84 -38.13 1.00
N LEU A 197 19.75 -37.26 0.58
CA LEU A 197 21.00 -37.66 -0.05
C LEU A 197 21.92 -38.44 0.89
N ALA A 198 21.98 -38.06 2.18
CA ALA A 198 22.75 -38.78 3.19
C ALA A 198 22.25 -40.22 3.33
N LEU A 199 20.92 -40.41 3.32
CA LEU A 199 20.28 -41.72 3.30
C LEU A 199 20.58 -42.47 1.99
N ALA A 200 20.27 -41.84 0.86
CA ALA A 200 20.26 -42.49 -0.45
C ALA A 200 21.64 -42.95 -0.88
N LEU A 201 22.68 -42.17 -0.56
CA LEU A 201 24.07 -42.45 -0.89
C LEU A 201 24.81 -43.17 0.23
N SER A 202 24.19 -43.33 1.41
CA SER A 202 24.84 -43.84 2.62
C SER A 202 26.11 -43.06 3.00
N LEU A 203 26.03 -41.73 2.88
CA LEU A 203 27.13 -40.80 3.17
C LEU A 203 26.82 -39.93 4.40
N PRO A 204 27.83 -39.49 5.17
CA PRO A 204 27.63 -38.52 6.23
C PRO A 204 27.04 -37.19 5.70
N PRO A 205 26.16 -36.51 6.45
CA PRO A 205 25.57 -35.23 6.02
C PRO A 205 26.60 -34.16 5.63
N ALA A 206 27.74 -34.12 6.31
CA ALA A 206 28.82 -33.17 6.01
C ALA A 206 29.46 -33.39 4.62
N GLU A 207 29.53 -34.65 4.17
CA GLU A 207 30.07 -34.99 2.86
C GLU A 207 29.08 -34.59 1.75
N VAL A 208 27.79 -34.89 1.96
CA VAL A 208 26.69 -34.47 1.07
C VAL A 208 26.61 -32.94 0.94
N ALA A 209 26.79 -32.21 2.04
CA ALA A 209 26.79 -30.75 2.05
C ALA A 209 27.91 -30.17 1.19
N GLY A 210 29.07 -30.85 1.11
CA GLY A 210 30.21 -30.44 0.28
C GLY A 210 30.07 -30.78 -1.20
N MET A 211 29.15 -31.66 -1.58
CA MET A 211 28.93 -32.05 -2.98
C MET A 211 28.22 -30.94 -3.76
N SER A 212 28.72 -30.65 -4.96
CA SER A 212 28.04 -29.86 -5.98
C SER A 212 26.78 -30.56 -6.50
N ARG A 213 25.87 -29.80 -7.12
CA ARG A 213 24.66 -30.36 -7.76
C ARG A 213 25.00 -31.44 -8.81
N ALA A 214 26.09 -31.24 -9.57
CA ALA A 214 26.53 -32.20 -10.59
C ALA A 214 27.03 -33.52 -9.97
N GLU A 215 27.79 -33.45 -8.87
CA GLU A 215 28.23 -34.64 -8.13
C GLU A 215 27.05 -35.39 -7.51
N ARG A 216 26.06 -34.67 -6.95
CA ARG A 216 24.83 -35.27 -6.41
C ARG A 216 24.05 -36.00 -7.50
N SER A 217 23.86 -35.36 -8.65
CA SER A 217 23.20 -35.95 -9.82
C SER A 217 23.92 -37.21 -10.31
N ALA A 218 25.24 -37.14 -10.47
CA ALA A 218 26.05 -38.28 -10.90
C ALA A 218 26.01 -39.46 -9.92
N ALA A 219 26.07 -39.19 -8.61
CA ALA A 219 26.02 -40.21 -7.57
C ALA A 219 24.66 -40.93 -7.53
N LEU A 220 23.55 -40.18 -7.60
CA LEU A 220 22.21 -40.76 -7.69
C LEU A 220 22.03 -41.59 -8.98
N GLY A 221 22.47 -41.03 -10.11
CA GLY A 221 22.39 -41.70 -11.41
C GLY A 221 23.20 -43.00 -11.46
N ALA A 222 24.39 -43.04 -10.85
CA ALA A 222 25.22 -44.24 -10.75
C ALA A 222 24.52 -45.38 -9.97
N GLY A 223 23.67 -45.03 -9.01
CA GLY A 223 22.82 -45.98 -8.28
C GLY A 223 21.44 -46.19 -8.89
N GLY A 224 21.18 -45.71 -10.11
CA GLY A 224 19.91 -45.90 -10.80
C GLY A 224 18.73 -45.09 -10.23
N VAL A 225 19.00 -44.02 -9.50
CA VAL A 225 17.97 -43.09 -9.01
C VAL A 225 17.81 -41.93 -9.99
N LEU A 226 16.61 -41.81 -10.56
CA LEU A 226 16.21 -40.66 -11.35
C LEU A 226 15.76 -39.55 -10.39
N HIS A 227 16.54 -38.47 -10.33
CA HIS A 227 16.27 -37.33 -9.45
C HIS A 227 15.41 -36.24 -10.10
N ALA A 228 15.30 -36.26 -11.43
CA ALA A 228 14.49 -35.34 -12.23
C ALA A 228 13.49 -36.12 -13.07
N VAL A 229 12.30 -35.55 -13.28
CA VAL A 229 11.30 -36.08 -14.21
C VAL A 229 11.90 -35.99 -15.63
N PRO A 230 12.13 -37.12 -16.31
CA PRO A 230 12.73 -37.09 -17.63
C PRO A 230 11.72 -36.57 -18.66
N PRO A 231 12.19 -35.97 -19.77
CA PRO A 231 11.31 -35.59 -20.86
C PRO A 231 10.61 -36.82 -21.45
N ASN A 232 9.44 -36.59 -22.02
CA ASN A 232 8.61 -37.65 -22.58
C ASN A 232 9.32 -38.38 -23.73
N GLN A 233 9.37 -39.72 -23.69
CA GLN A 233 9.98 -40.55 -24.74
C GLN A 233 8.92 -41.18 -25.66
N ALA A 234 9.26 -41.48 -26.91
CA ALA A 234 8.35 -42.16 -27.83
C ALA A 234 8.01 -43.58 -27.33
N GLY A 235 6.73 -43.95 -27.33
CA GLY A 235 6.26 -45.25 -26.83
C GLY A 235 6.22 -45.40 -25.31
N LYS A 236 6.53 -44.33 -24.56
CA LYS A 236 6.40 -44.24 -23.10
C LYS A 236 5.68 -42.96 -22.69
N GLY A 237 5.17 -42.96 -21.46
CA GLY A 237 4.66 -41.77 -20.81
C GLY A 237 3.14 -41.69 -20.71
N LEU A 238 2.67 -40.58 -20.17
CA LEU A 238 1.26 -40.36 -19.86
C LEU A 238 0.44 -40.03 -21.12
N ARG A 239 -0.75 -40.64 -21.22
CA ARG A 239 -1.78 -40.33 -22.22
C ARG A 239 -2.38 -38.95 -21.96
N ARG A 240 -2.79 -38.68 -20.72
CA ARG A 240 -3.28 -37.36 -20.28
C ARG A 240 -2.52 -36.91 -19.03
N LEU A 241 -2.25 -35.62 -18.93
CA LEU A 241 -1.68 -35.01 -17.74
C LEU A 241 -2.44 -33.72 -17.45
N LEU A 242 -3.02 -33.64 -16.24
CA LEU A 242 -3.52 -32.42 -15.65
C LEU A 242 -2.59 -32.03 -14.49
N PHE A 243 -1.81 -30.98 -14.70
CA PHE A 243 -0.89 -30.42 -13.71
C PHE A 243 -1.50 -29.15 -13.14
N LEU A 244 -1.81 -29.14 -11.85
CA LEU A 244 -2.38 -27.99 -11.15
C LEU A 244 -1.29 -27.27 -10.35
N GLN A 245 -1.06 -25.99 -10.61
CA GLN A 245 -0.09 -25.19 -9.88
C GLN A 245 -0.77 -24.04 -9.14
N ASN A 246 -0.55 -23.94 -7.83
CA ASN A 246 -0.92 -22.74 -7.10
C ASN A 246 0.01 -21.58 -7.49
N ALA A 247 -0.59 -20.45 -7.86
CA ALA A 247 0.13 -19.27 -8.35
C ALA A 247 1.03 -18.59 -7.28
N ALA A 248 0.66 -18.71 -6.00
CA ALA A 248 1.43 -18.15 -4.88
C ALA A 248 2.59 -19.05 -4.41
N ASP A 249 2.72 -20.23 -5.00
CA ASP A 249 3.72 -21.24 -4.62
C ASP A 249 5.09 -20.91 -5.20
N TRP A 250 6.13 -21.06 -4.38
CA TRP A 250 7.51 -20.86 -4.81
C TRP A 250 7.96 -21.92 -5.82
N HIS A 251 7.29 -23.08 -5.87
CA HIS A 251 7.48 -24.10 -6.91
C HIS A 251 7.26 -23.58 -8.33
N VAL A 252 6.51 -22.49 -8.51
CA VAL A 252 6.33 -21.86 -9.83
C VAL A 252 7.69 -21.60 -10.47
N VAL A 253 8.65 -21.08 -9.70
CA VAL A 253 9.98 -20.70 -10.18
C VAL A 253 10.92 -21.90 -10.24
N SER A 254 10.97 -22.72 -9.19
CA SER A 254 11.98 -23.78 -9.07
C SER A 254 11.62 -25.09 -9.78
N HIS A 255 10.33 -25.34 -10.05
CA HIS A 255 9.87 -26.62 -10.59
C HIS A 255 8.98 -26.48 -11.82
N LEU A 256 7.97 -25.61 -11.79
CA LEU A 256 7.07 -25.45 -12.92
C LEU A 256 7.80 -24.83 -14.12
N ALA A 257 8.46 -23.67 -13.95
CA ALA A 257 9.09 -22.97 -15.06
C ALA A 257 10.12 -23.85 -15.81
N PRO A 258 11.08 -24.54 -15.15
CA PRO A 258 11.99 -25.46 -15.84
C PRO A 258 11.27 -26.63 -16.53
N TYR A 259 10.17 -27.12 -15.95
CA TYR A 259 9.38 -28.23 -16.53
C TYR A 259 8.65 -27.81 -17.81
N LEU A 260 8.06 -26.60 -17.82
CA LEU A 260 7.44 -26.04 -19.02
C LEU A 260 8.45 -25.89 -20.16
N GLU A 261 9.64 -25.37 -19.84
CA GLU A 261 10.74 -25.17 -20.81
C GLU A 261 11.24 -26.50 -21.39
N ALA A 262 11.36 -27.54 -20.57
CA ALA A 262 11.92 -28.83 -20.97
C ALA A 262 11.07 -29.60 -21.98
N ASP A 263 9.74 -29.41 -21.99
CA ASP A 263 8.79 -30.17 -22.83
C ASP A 263 7.96 -29.28 -23.78
N GLY A 264 8.43 -28.04 -24.02
CA GLY A 264 7.91 -27.15 -25.06
C GLY A 264 6.46 -26.70 -24.85
N TYR A 265 6.07 -26.45 -23.59
CA TYR A 265 4.74 -25.95 -23.27
C TYR A 265 4.54 -24.51 -23.79
N GLN A 266 3.37 -24.24 -24.35
CA GLN A 266 2.96 -22.93 -24.85
C GLN A 266 1.78 -22.41 -24.04
N HIS A 267 1.83 -21.13 -23.66
CA HIS A 267 0.73 -20.46 -22.99
C HIS A 267 -0.33 -20.02 -24.01
N ASP A 268 -1.56 -20.50 -23.86
CA ASP A 268 -2.70 -20.17 -24.74
C ASP A 268 -3.73 -19.23 -24.07
N GLY A 269 -3.50 -18.86 -22.80
CA GLY A 269 -4.31 -17.91 -22.05
C GLY A 269 -5.04 -18.53 -20.86
N GLY A 270 -5.65 -17.69 -20.01
CA GLY A 270 -6.47 -18.15 -18.90
C GLY A 270 -5.75 -19.00 -17.85
N GLY A 271 -4.42 -18.84 -17.71
CA GLY A 271 -3.59 -19.64 -16.82
C GLY A 271 -3.34 -21.06 -17.32
N ARG A 272 -3.46 -21.32 -18.63
CA ARG A 272 -3.26 -22.65 -19.23
C ARG A 272 -2.00 -22.69 -20.08
N TRP A 273 -1.34 -23.85 -20.04
CA TRP A 273 -0.24 -24.18 -20.93
C TRP A 273 -0.42 -25.59 -21.48
N HIS A 274 -0.12 -25.77 -22.76
CA HIS A 274 -0.18 -27.06 -23.43
C HIS A 274 1.12 -27.40 -24.15
N ASN A 275 1.46 -28.69 -24.16
CA ASN A 275 2.51 -29.21 -25.03
C ASN A 275 1.92 -29.90 -26.27
N ALA A 276 2.78 -30.37 -27.17
CA ALA A 276 2.38 -31.07 -28.39
C ALA A 276 1.62 -32.41 -28.15
N ARG A 277 1.62 -32.93 -26.92
CA ARG A 277 0.87 -34.15 -26.53
C ARG A 277 -0.53 -33.85 -26.00
N GLY A 278 -0.91 -32.58 -25.86
CA GLY A 278 -2.17 -32.19 -25.23
C GLY A 278 -2.18 -32.37 -23.71
N HIS A 279 -1.00 -32.40 -23.08
CA HIS A 279 -0.90 -32.28 -21.62
C HIS A 279 -1.18 -30.83 -21.22
N LEU A 280 -1.81 -30.64 -20.07
CA LEU A 280 -2.27 -29.33 -19.62
C LEU A 280 -1.69 -28.99 -18.24
N VAL A 281 -1.07 -27.82 -18.14
CA VAL A 281 -0.75 -27.16 -16.88
C VAL A 281 -1.75 -26.03 -16.65
N LEU A 282 -2.37 -26.02 -15.47
CA LEU A 282 -3.25 -24.95 -15.00
C LEU A 282 -2.60 -24.24 -13.81
N VAL A 283 -2.20 -22.98 -14.00
CA VAL A 283 -1.82 -22.09 -12.90
C VAL A 283 -3.08 -21.33 -12.45
N SER A 284 -3.36 -21.34 -11.15
CA SER A 284 -4.49 -20.60 -10.58
C SER A 284 -4.21 -20.19 -9.12
N ALA A 285 -4.94 -19.19 -8.61
CA ALA A 285 -4.92 -18.81 -7.21
C ALA A 285 -5.72 -19.82 -6.36
N PHE A 286 -5.11 -20.95 -6.04
CA PHE A 286 -5.73 -22.02 -5.25
C PHE A 286 -5.69 -21.77 -3.74
N GLY A 287 -4.69 -21.02 -3.27
CA GLY A 287 -4.46 -20.69 -1.87
C GLY A 287 -3.18 -19.86 -1.68
N GLU A 288 -2.73 -19.72 -0.43
CA GLU A 288 -1.49 -18.99 -0.13
C GLU A 288 -0.28 -19.93 -0.07
N GLY A 289 0.90 -19.44 -0.47
CA GLY A 289 2.13 -20.22 -0.43
C GLY A 289 2.02 -21.59 -1.12
N HIS A 290 2.40 -22.66 -0.43
CA HIS A 290 2.41 -24.04 -0.95
C HIS A 290 1.07 -24.79 -0.74
N ASP A 291 -0.04 -24.07 -0.52
CA ASP A 291 -1.35 -24.69 -0.34
C ASP A 291 -1.77 -25.55 -1.56
N PRO A 292 -2.35 -26.74 -1.33
CA PRO A 292 -2.86 -27.56 -2.42
C PRO A 292 -4.13 -26.94 -3.04
N PRO A 293 -4.53 -27.36 -4.26
CA PRO A 293 -5.84 -27.03 -4.79
C PRO A 293 -6.96 -27.38 -3.80
N PRO A 294 -8.06 -26.59 -3.76
CA PRO A 294 -9.18 -26.88 -2.89
C PRO A 294 -9.67 -28.31 -3.07
N ARG A 295 -10.06 -28.97 -1.97
CA ARG A 295 -10.51 -30.37 -2.02
C ARG A 295 -11.63 -30.60 -3.04
N ALA A 296 -12.56 -29.63 -3.19
CA ALA A 296 -13.62 -29.69 -4.18
C ALA A 296 -13.07 -29.76 -5.62
N ALA A 297 -12.03 -28.98 -5.94
CA ALA A 297 -11.36 -29.02 -7.24
C ALA A 297 -10.70 -30.37 -7.48
N MET A 298 -9.93 -30.88 -6.51
CA MET A 298 -9.27 -32.18 -6.63
C MET A 298 -10.26 -33.33 -6.82
N VAL A 299 -11.32 -33.39 -6.00
CA VAL A 299 -12.34 -34.44 -6.10
C VAL A 299 -13.09 -34.36 -7.42
N ARG A 300 -13.49 -33.16 -7.85
CA ARG A 300 -14.23 -32.99 -9.11
C ARG A 300 -13.37 -33.33 -10.32
N ALA A 301 -12.12 -32.87 -10.34
CA ALA A 301 -11.17 -33.17 -11.41
C ALA A 301 -10.89 -34.68 -11.52
N LEU A 302 -10.61 -35.35 -10.40
CA LEU A 302 -10.42 -36.80 -10.38
C LEU A 302 -11.69 -37.54 -10.81
N ALA A 303 -12.87 -37.11 -10.36
CA ALA A 303 -14.13 -37.74 -10.74
C ALA A 303 -14.36 -37.74 -12.26
N LEU A 304 -14.00 -36.65 -12.92
CA LEU A 304 -14.06 -36.51 -14.38
C LEU A 304 -12.95 -37.32 -15.07
N LEU A 305 -11.70 -37.23 -14.60
CA LEU A 305 -10.55 -37.95 -15.17
C LEU A 305 -10.61 -39.47 -14.99
N LEU A 306 -11.42 -39.97 -14.06
CA LEU A 306 -11.69 -41.40 -13.94
C LEU A 306 -12.35 -41.97 -15.20
N ASP A 307 -13.00 -41.15 -16.02
CA ASP A 307 -13.35 -41.53 -17.39
C ASP A 307 -12.13 -41.22 -18.30
N PRO A 308 -11.49 -42.24 -18.92
CA PRO A 308 -10.37 -42.06 -19.82
C PRO A 308 -10.66 -41.16 -21.02
N GLU A 309 -11.92 -41.08 -21.47
CA GLU A 309 -12.31 -40.38 -22.68
C GLU A 309 -12.53 -38.88 -22.45
N VAL A 310 -12.67 -38.42 -21.20
CA VAL A 310 -12.78 -37.00 -20.88
C VAL A 310 -11.42 -36.29 -21.05
N GLY A 311 -11.35 -35.27 -21.90
CA GLY A 311 -10.11 -34.50 -22.11
C GLY A 311 -9.74 -33.62 -20.92
N VAL A 312 -8.45 -33.29 -20.75
CA VAL A 312 -7.98 -32.42 -19.65
C VAL A 312 -8.52 -30.99 -19.78
N ASP A 313 -8.73 -30.49 -21.00
CA ASP A 313 -9.40 -29.21 -21.25
C ASP A 313 -10.85 -29.24 -20.77
N GLU A 314 -11.60 -30.30 -21.09
CA GLU A 314 -12.98 -30.43 -20.60
C GLU A 314 -13.02 -30.43 -19.07
N VAL A 315 -12.07 -31.07 -18.40
CA VAL A 315 -11.98 -31.04 -16.94
C VAL A 315 -11.83 -29.61 -16.43
N VAL A 316 -10.89 -28.83 -16.97
CA VAL A 316 -10.67 -27.46 -16.54
C VAL A 316 -11.87 -26.56 -16.86
N ASP A 317 -12.47 -26.72 -18.04
CA ASP A 317 -13.67 -25.98 -18.44
C ASP A 317 -14.81 -26.24 -17.46
N ARG A 318 -15.07 -27.50 -17.09
CA ARG A 318 -16.08 -27.88 -16.09
C ARG A 318 -15.80 -27.27 -14.73
N LEU A 319 -14.55 -27.34 -14.25
CA LEU A 319 -14.17 -26.77 -12.96
C LEU A 319 -14.41 -25.25 -12.91
N GLN A 320 -14.15 -24.57 -14.02
CA GLN A 320 -14.35 -23.13 -14.12
C GLN A 320 -15.82 -22.74 -14.32
N ASP A 321 -16.57 -23.48 -15.15
CA ASP A 321 -18.01 -23.27 -15.38
C ASP A 321 -18.81 -23.50 -14.08
N GLU A 322 -18.39 -24.49 -13.29
CA GLU A 322 -18.93 -24.80 -11.96
C GLU A 322 -18.43 -23.81 -10.87
N ARG A 323 -17.56 -22.84 -11.24
CA ARG A 323 -16.95 -21.85 -10.33
C ARG A 323 -16.16 -22.46 -9.17
N ILE A 324 -15.65 -23.67 -9.36
CA ILE A 324 -14.74 -24.34 -8.43
C ILE A 324 -13.32 -23.77 -8.57
N VAL A 325 -12.95 -23.36 -9.78
CA VAL A 325 -11.70 -22.66 -10.10
C VAL A 325 -12.03 -21.29 -10.68
N SER A 326 -11.29 -20.26 -10.26
CA SER A 326 -11.58 -18.89 -10.68
C SER A 326 -11.31 -18.65 -12.17
N ARG A 327 -12.08 -17.72 -12.74
CA ARG A 327 -11.84 -17.10 -14.06
C ARG A 327 -11.50 -15.61 -13.96
N THR A 328 -11.35 -15.07 -12.76
CA THR A 328 -10.96 -13.67 -12.54
C THR A 328 -9.46 -13.55 -12.37
N ASP A 329 -8.93 -12.35 -12.63
CA ASP A 329 -7.54 -11.99 -12.33
C ASP A 329 -6.51 -12.92 -12.99
N LEU A 330 -6.87 -13.57 -14.10
CA LEU A 330 -6.00 -14.50 -14.81
C LEU A 330 -4.77 -13.78 -15.39
N GLU A 331 -4.93 -12.49 -15.69
CA GLU A 331 -3.89 -11.61 -16.17
C GLU A 331 -2.77 -11.32 -15.16
N ILE A 332 -2.99 -11.54 -13.85
CA ILE A 332 -1.96 -11.35 -12.82
C ILE A 332 -1.24 -12.66 -12.43
N LEU A 333 -1.64 -13.79 -13.03
CA LEU A 333 -1.02 -15.08 -12.76
C LEU A 333 0.41 -15.13 -13.32
N PRO A 334 1.33 -15.87 -12.67
CA PRO A 334 2.70 -15.99 -13.14
C PRO A 334 2.83 -16.50 -14.58
N ARG A 335 3.65 -15.82 -15.39
CA ARG A 335 3.95 -16.20 -16.78
C ARG A 335 5.37 -15.78 -17.18
N ASP A 336 5.94 -16.47 -18.16
CA ASP A 336 7.17 -16.06 -18.86
C ASP A 336 6.90 -14.90 -19.82
N LEU A 337 7.60 -13.77 -19.66
CA LEU A 337 7.48 -12.59 -20.52
C LEU A 337 8.71 -12.35 -21.41
N ARG A 338 9.70 -13.24 -21.44
CA ARG A 338 10.94 -13.02 -22.22
C ARG A 338 10.71 -12.86 -23.72
N GLN A 339 9.63 -13.41 -24.27
CA GLN A 339 9.23 -13.24 -25.67
C GLN A 339 8.40 -11.97 -25.92
N GLU A 340 7.96 -11.29 -24.86
CA GLU A 340 7.09 -10.11 -24.88
C GLU A 340 7.80 -8.84 -24.38
N VAL A 341 9.14 -8.86 -24.24
CA VAL A 341 9.93 -7.74 -23.68
C VAL A 341 9.61 -6.41 -24.34
N ALA A 342 9.49 -6.37 -25.68
CA ALA A 342 9.16 -5.14 -26.42
C ALA A 342 7.75 -4.60 -26.11
N ASP A 343 6.78 -5.48 -25.88
CA ASP A 343 5.43 -5.10 -25.44
C ASP A 343 5.43 -4.62 -23.99
N VAL A 344 6.19 -5.28 -23.11
CA VAL A 344 6.36 -4.83 -21.72
C VAL A 344 6.96 -3.42 -21.72
N GLU A 345 8.10 -3.22 -22.40
CA GLU A 345 8.80 -1.93 -22.48
C GLU A 345 7.90 -0.80 -22.99
N ALA A 346 7.05 -1.05 -23.98
CA ALA A 346 6.13 -0.06 -24.52
C ALA A 346 4.97 0.31 -23.56
N ASN A 347 4.67 -0.54 -22.58
CA ASN A 347 3.48 -0.42 -21.73
C ASN A 347 3.79 -0.23 -20.24
N VAL A 348 5.06 -0.14 -19.84
CA VAL A 348 5.43 0.16 -18.46
C VAL A 348 6.12 1.52 -18.33
N GLY A 349 5.88 2.18 -17.20
CA GLY A 349 6.59 3.39 -16.81
C GLY A 349 6.97 3.31 -15.33
N VAL A 350 7.98 4.08 -14.93
CA VAL A 350 8.33 4.25 -13.52
C VAL A 350 7.93 5.63 -13.10
N THR A 351 7.23 5.74 -11.97
CA THR A 351 7.10 7.02 -11.26
C THR A 351 8.09 7.02 -10.12
N ALA A 352 8.84 8.10 -9.93
CA ALA A 352 9.75 8.25 -8.80
C ALA A 352 9.69 9.70 -8.29
N THR A 353 9.12 9.88 -7.10
CA THR A 353 8.95 11.20 -6.48
C THR A 353 9.44 11.21 -5.04
N VAL A 354 9.92 12.36 -4.57
CA VAL A 354 10.14 12.62 -3.14
C VAL A 354 9.19 13.71 -2.71
N ASP A 355 8.40 13.47 -1.68
CA ASP A 355 7.55 14.51 -1.11
C ASP A 355 8.32 15.45 -0.18
N GLN A 356 7.66 16.51 0.27
CA GLN A 356 8.23 17.53 1.15
C GLN A 356 8.75 16.99 2.51
N ASP A 357 8.27 15.83 2.94
CA ASP A 357 8.63 15.20 4.20
C ASP A 357 9.81 14.23 3.99
N GLY A 358 10.38 14.21 2.77
CA GLY A 358 11.50 13.36 2.39
C GLY A 358 11.11 11.91 2.12
N VAL A 359 9.81 11.63 1.89
CA VAL A 359 9.35 10.27 1.58
C VAL A 359 9.48 10.01 0.09
N VAL A 360 10.30 9.01 -0.25
CA VAL A 360 10.39 8.46 -1.60
C VAL A 360 9.14 7.66 -1.90
N ASN A 361 8.46 8.00 -2.97
CA ASN A 361 7.34 7.26 -3.53
C ASN A 361 7.72 6.83 -4.95
N THR A 362 7.89 5.53 -5.17
CA THR A 362 8.15 4.99 -6.51
C THR A 362 7.32 3.75 -6.80
N ALA A 363 6.96 3.57 -8.07
CA ALA A 363 6.14 2.47 -8.53
C ALA A 363 6.43 2.14 -9.99
N LEU A 364 6.27 0.87 -10.36
CA LEU A 364 6.16 0.45 -11.75
C LEU A 364 4.68 0.48 -12.13
N ALA A 365 4.32 1.40 -13.04
CA ALA A 365 2.97 1.57 -13.53
C ALA A 365 2.81 0.90 -14.90
N TRP A 366 1.63 0.32 -15.13
CA TRP A 366 1.25 -0.23 -16.42
C TRP A 366 0.24 0.66 -17.14
N ASN A 367 0.42 0.82 -18.44
CA ASN A 367 -0.57 1.41 -19.32
C ASN A 367 -1.67 0.37 -19.58
N SER A 368 -2.83 0.56 -18.95
CA SER A 368 -4.04 -0.26 -19.18
C SER A 368 -3.94 -1.75 -18.81
N ARG A 369 -3.00 -2.14 -17.92
CA ARG A 369 -2.94 -3.49 -17.34
C ARG A 369 -2.89 -3.43 -15.82
N ALA A 370 -3.22 -4.54 -15.17
CA ALA A 370 -3.06 -4.68 -13.72
C ALA A 370 -1.58 -4.51 -13.32
N MET A 371 -1.32 -3.93 -12.14
CA MET A 371 0.04 -3.69 -11.66
C MET A 371 0.90 -4.96 -11.56
N ARG A 372 0.26 -6.10 -11.33
CA ARG A 372 0.90 -7.42 -11.22
C ARG A 372 0.70 -8.27 -12.48
N TYR A 373 0.50 -7.66 -13.64
CA TYR A 373 0.35 -8.38 -14.91
C TYR A 373 1.45 -9.45 -15.06
N ALA A 374 1.05 -10.67 -15.42
CA ALA A 374 1.91 -11.84 -15.55
C ALA A 374 2.72 -12.20 -14.29
N GLY A 375 2.26 -11.78 -13.11
CA GLY A 375 2.95 -12.01 -11.83
C GLY A 375 4.20 -11.16 -11.65
N VAL A 376 4.37 -10.09 -12.43
CA VAL A 376 5.57 -9.24 -12.41
C VAL A 376 5.89 -8.74 -11.01
N SER A 377 7.19 -8.77 -10.69
CA SER A 377 7.79 -8.22 -9.48
C SER A 377 8.97 -7.32 -9.81
N THR A 378 9.37 -6.49 -8.86
CA THR A 378 10.38 -5.46 -9.06
C THR A 378 11.45 -5.50 -7.97
N VAL A 379 12.67 -5.11 -8.34
CA VAL A 379 13.70 -4.67 -7.41
C VAL A 379 13.99 -3.21 -7.68
N PHE A 380 13.71 -2.36 -6.69
CA PHE A 380 13.98 -0.94 -6.72
C PHE A 380 15.37 -0.68 -6.11
N GLU A 381 16.29 -0.12 -6.89
CA GLU A 381 17.58 0.38 -6.45
C GLU A 381 17.53 1.92 -6.41
N LEU A 382 17.75 2.49 -5.23
CA LEU A 382 17.86 3.93 -5.04
C LEU A 382 19.30 4.35 -5.32
N LEU A 383 19.49 5.35 -6.17
CA LEU A 383 20.79 5.73 -6.72
C LEU A 383 21.13 7.19 -6.43
N ASP A 384 22.41 7.45 -6.16
CA ASP A 384 22.93 8.81 -6.08
C ASP A 384 23.27 9.42 -7.46
N GLY A 385 23.81 10.64 -7.45
CA GLY A 385 24.26 11.34 -8.66
C GLY A 385 25.33 10.59 -9.47
N ASP A 386 26.10 9.71 -8.82
CA ASP A 386 27.18 8.91 -9.41
C ASP A 386 26.75 7.46 -9.74
N ASP A 387 25.45 7.17 -9.74
CA ASP A 387 24.88 5.82 -9.97
C ASP A 387 25.27 4.77 -8.90
N ARG A 388 25.67 5.19 -7.69
CA ARG A 388 25.92 4.27 -6.59
C ARG A 388 24.61 3.88 -5.92
N VAL A 389 24.46 2.58 -5.63
CA VAL A 389 23.28 2.05 -4.94
C VAL A 389 23.33 2.44 -3.46
N LEU A 390 22.40 3.30 -3.07
CA LEU A 390 22.16 3.72 -1.68
C LEU A 390 21.35 2.66 -0.93
N ALA A 391 20.34 2.08 -1.58
CA ALA A 391 19.50 1.04 -1.02
C ALA A 391 18.87 0.18 -2.13
N SER A 392 18.47 -1.06 -1.79
CA SER A 392 17.82 -1.99 -2.72
C SER A 392 16.65 -2.69 -2.04
N HIS A 393 15.50 -2.76 -2.73
CA HIS A 393 14.25 -3.27 -2.18
C HIS A 393 13.47 -4.10 -3.21
N ALA A 394 13.30 -5.40 -2.93
CA ALA A 394 12.41 -6.26 -3.70
C ALA A 394 10.94 -6.04 -3.30
N ARG A 395 10.05 -5.95 -4.28
CA ARG A 395 8.62 -5.63 -4.12
C ARG A 395 7.77 -6.45 -5.08
N ARG A 396 6.76 -7.15 -4.53
CA ARG A 396 5.78 -7.94 -5.30
C ARG A 396 4.54 -7.12 -5.69
N ASP A 397 4.28 -6.04 -4.96
CA ASP A 397 3.22 -5.06 -5.18
C ASP A 397 3.63 -3.96 -6.16
N ASN A 398 4.90 -3.98 -6.61
CA ASN A 398 5.46 -3.05 -7.57
C ASN A 398 5.42 -1.58 -7.12
N MET A 399 5.44 -1.36 -5.81
CA MET A 399 5.44 -0.05 -5.17
C MET A 399 6.46 0.00 -4.03
N LEU A 400 7.02 1.18 -3.80
CA LEU A 400 7.94 1.46 -2.72
C LEU A 400 7.66 2.83 -2.12
N GLN A 401 7.45 2.85 -0.80
CA GLN A 401 7.40 4.06 0.03
C GLN A 401 8.48 3.97 1.10
N LEU A 402 9.36 4.97 1.17
CA LEU A 402 10.48 5.00 2.12
C LEU A 402 10.69 6.42 2.66
N PRO A 403 10.56 6.64 3.98
CA PRO A 403 10.87 7.93 4.59
C PRO A 403 12.38 8.14 4.76
N GLY A 404 12.80 9.41 4.83
CA GLY A 404 14.11 9.79 5.36
C GLY A 404 15.30 9.58 4.41
N MET A 405 15.08 9.68 3.09
CA MET A 405 16.20 9.71 2.13
C MET A 405 16.72 11.14 1.97
N GLY A 406 18.05 11.28 1.93
CA GLY A 406 18.70 12.57 1.88
C GLY A 406 18.71 13.24 0.49
N PRO A 407 19.34 14.42 0.38
CA PRO A 407 19.50 15.16 -0.88
C PRO A 407 20.25 14.35 -1.95
N GLU A 408 21.07 13.38 -1.54
CA GLU A 408 21.89 12.55 -2.43
C GLU A 408 21.10 11.67 -3.39
N LEU A 409 19.82 11.35 -3.10
CA LEU A 409 18.97 10.55 -3.97
C LEU A 409 18.69 11.32 -5.28
N ALA A 410 19.15 10.76 -6.40
CA ALA A 410 18.98 11.35 -7.73
C ALA A 410 18.08 10.53 -8.66
N ARG A 411 18.17 9.19 -8.58
CA ARG A 411 17.51 8.27 -9.53
C ARG A 411 17.00 7.01 -8.84
N VAL A 412 16.06 6.34 -9.49
CA VAL A 412 15.61 4.99 -9.12
C VAL A 412 15.81 4.06 -10.31
N ARG A 413 16.54 2.96 -10.12
CA ARG A 413 16.61 1.87 -11.10
C ARG A 413 15.65 0.76 -10.71
N VAL A 414 14.81 0.34 -11.63
CA VAL A 414 13.80 -0.71 -11.42
C VAL A 414 14.16 -1.91 -12.28
N GLN A 415 14.55 -3.00 -11.64
CA GLN A 415 14.73 -4.29 -12.31
C GLN A 415 13.39 -5.03 -12.33
N VAL A 416 12.84 -5.27 -13.50
CA VAL A 416 11.55 -5.93 -13.70
C VAL A 416 11.79 -7.42 -13.94
N ARG A 417 11.10 -8.26 -13.17
CA ARG A 417 11.12 -9.72 -13.32
C ARG A 417 9.71 -10.23 -13.54
N ASP A 418 9.56 -11.22 -14.42
CA ASP A 418 8.26 -11.85 -14.68
C ASP A 418 7.84 -12.80 -13.55
N GLY A 419 6.68 -13.44 -13.69
CA GLY A 419 6.15 -14.36 -12.70
C GLY A 419 6.98 -15.62 -12.50
N PHE A 420 7.88 -15.94 -13.43
CA PHE A 420 8.85 -17.04 -13.32
C PHE A 420 10.22 -16.54 -12.84
N MET A 421 10.31 -15.27 -12.41
CA MET A 421 11.51 -14.60 -11.92
C MET A 421 12.61 -14.42 -12.97
N ASN A 422 12.31 -14.55 -14.26
CA ASN A 422 13.24 -14.20 -15.30
C ASN A 422 13.43 -12.68 -15.36
N PRO A 423 14.65 -12.17 -15.59
CA PRO A 423 14.85 -10.76 -15.88
C PRO A 423 14.18 -10.40 -17.21
N VAL A 424 13.35 -9.35 -17.20
CA VAL A 424 12.63 -8.87 -18.39
C VAL A 424 13.30 -7.62 -18.92
N LEU A 425 13.38 -6.58 -18.10
CA LEU A 425 13.98 -5.30 -18.46
C LEU A 425 14.44 -4.53 -17.21
N THR A 426 15.21 -3.46 -17.43
CA THR A 426 15.65 -2.54 -16.38
C THR A 426 15.38 -1.11 -16.81
N LEU A 427 14.67 -0.36 -15.97
CA LEU A 427 14.35 1.05 -16.20
C LEU A 427 15.14 1.90 -15.21
N THR A 428 15.45 3.14 -15.58
CA THR A 428 16.04 4.10 -14.64
C THR A 428 15.33 5.44 -14.81
N GLU A 429 14.77 5.95 -13.72
CA GLU A 429 13.97 7.17 -13.71
C GLU A 429 14.58 8.20 -12.76
N PRO A 430 14.75 9.48 -13.16
CA PRO A 430 15.11 10.54 -12.24
C PRO A 430 14.03 10.76 -11.18
N VAL A 431 14.47 11.08 -9.96
CA VAL A 431 13.56 11.40 -8.86
C VAL A 431 13.07 12.83 -9.00
N THR A 432 11.76 13.01 -9.07
CA THR A 432 11.12 14.34 -9.08
C THR A 432 10.74 14.74 -7.66
N ARG A 433 11.29 15.85 -7.15
CA ARG A 433 10.92 16.36 -5.83
C ARG A 433 9.63 17.17 -5.94
N VAL A 434 8.56 16.70 -5.29
CA VAL A 434 7.24 17.35 -5.31
C VAL A 434 7.24 18.45 -4.26
N THR A 435 7.13 19.68 -4.72
CA THR A 435 7.12 20.85 -3.85
C THR A 435 5.73 21.48 -3.83
N ARG A 436 5.30 21.94 -2.65
CA ARG A 436 4.06 22.71 -2.49
C ARG A 436 4.36 24.13 -2.03
N PRO A 437 3.50 25.11 -2.34
CA PRO A 437 3.56 26.43 -1.74
C PRO A 437 3.56 26.36 -0.20
N LEU A 438 4.30 27.26 0.46
CA LEU A 438 4.22 27.44 1.91
C LEU A 438 2.84 27.96 2.29
N ARG A 439 2.32 27.39 3.37
CA ARG A 439 1.00 27.68 3.93
C ARG A 439 1.13 28.73 5.01
N VAL A 440 0.54 29.90 4.78
CA VAL A 440 0.72 31.09 5.62
C VAL A 440 -0.52 31.36 6.47
N LEU A 441 -0.32 31.54 7.77
CA LEU A 441 -1.32 32.10 8.69
C LEU A 441 -1.00 33.57 8.92
N VAL A 442 -1.96 34.45 8.66
CA VAL A 442 -1.85 35.87 8.98
C VAL A 442 -2.53 36.14 10.32
N VAL A 443 -1.81 36.76 11.26
CA VAL A 443 -2.30 37.22 12.55
C VAL A 443 -2.04 38.72 12.64
N GLY A 444 -3.07 39.54 12.50
CA GLY A 444 -2.91 41.00 12.51
C GLY A 444 -3.78 41.67 11.47
N SER A 445 -3.28 42.75 10.89
CA SER A 445 -4.12 43.71 10.19
C SER A 445 -3.99 43.65 8.66
N CYS A 446 -4.52 44.68 8.00
CA CYS A 446 -4.27 44.96 6.59
C CYS A 446 -2.78 45.03 6.22
N VAL A 447 -1.86 45.36 7.15
CA VAL A 447 -0.42 45.41 6.83
C VAL A 447 0.09 44.02 6.43
N SER A 448 -0.11 43.01 7.26
CA SER A 448 0.30 41.64 6.92
C SER A 448 -0.54 41.06 5.78
N ARG A 449 -1.84 41.35 5.76
CA ARG A 449 -2.72 40.82 4.70
C ARG A 449 -2.37 41.35 3.32
N ASP A 450 -2.11 42.66 3.20
CA ASP A 450 -1.74 43.28 1.94
C ASP A 450 -0.31 42.90 1.55
N THR A 451 0.63 42.79 2.51
CA THR A 451 1.97 42.23 2.25
C THR A 451 1.90 40.83 1.65
N PHE A 452 1.02 39.95 2.16
CA PHE A 452 0.82 38.61 1.60
C PHE A 452 0.39 38.64 0.12
N GLU A 453 -0.37 39.63 -0.34
CA GLU A 453 -0.80 39.70 -1.74
C GLU A 453 0.36 39.92 -2.73
N PHE A 454 1.49 40.45 -2.23
CA PHE A 454 2.72 40.64 -2.97
C PHE A 454 3.62 39.39 -2.97
N LEU A 455 3.22 38.32 -2.26
CA LEU A 455 3.85 37.01 -2.37
C LEU A 455 3.23 36.24 -3.55
N ARG A 456 4.05 35.43 -4.22
CA ARG A 456 3.61 34.66 -5.38
C ARG A 456 2.80 33.41 -4.98
N PRO A 457 1.63 33.16 -5.59
CA PRO A 457 0.80 31.97 -5.31
C PRO A 457 1.51 30.64 -5.56
N GLU A 458 2.49 30.61 -6.46
CA GLU A 458 3.30 29.41 -6.75
C GLU A 458 4.20 29.02 -5.56
N HIS A 459 4.48 29.98 -4.68
CA HIS A 459 5.38 29.81 -3.53
C HIS A 459 4.64 29.92 -2.19
N PHE A 460 3.52 30.66 -2.12
CA PHE A 460 2.80 30.92 -0.87
C PHE A 460 1.29 30.77 -1.06
N THR A 461 0.61 30.19 -0.07
CA THR A 461 -0.85 30.04 -0.02
C THR A 461 -1.38 30.47 1.33
N LEU A 462 -2.49 31.22 1.36
CA LEU A 462 -3.10 31.68 2.60
C LEU A 462 -3.93 30.55 3.21
N ARG A 463 -3.66 30.21 4.47
CA ARG A 463 -4.46 29.23 5.24
C ARG A 463 -5.49 29.88 6.14
N GLY A 464 -5.11 30.96 6.79
CA GLY A 464 -5.96 31.64 7.74
C GLY A 464 -5.60 33.11 7.84
N TYR A 465 -6.57 33.89 8.28
CA TYR A 465 -6.40 35.31 8.55
C TYR A 465 -7.23 35.67 9.79
N VAL A 466 -6.54 35.99 10.88
CA VAL A 466 -7.12 36.51 12.12
C VAL A 466 -6.79 37.99 12.18
N ALA A 467 -7.82 38.83 12.14
CA ALA A 467 -7.72 40.28 12.18
C ALA A 467 -8.66 40.86 13.23
N ARG A 468 -8.48 42.15 13.53
CA ARG A 468 -9.26 42.89 14.54
C ARG A 468 -9.17 42.27 15.93
N GLN A 469 -8.06 41.61 16.23
CA GLN A 469 -7.87 40.94 17.50
C GLN A 469 -6.49 41.25 18.09
N SER A 470 -6.48 42.15 19.07
CA SER A 470 -5.37 42.41 19.96
C SER A 470 -4.96 41.13 20.67
N LEU A 471 -3.66 40.99 20.95
CA LEU A 471 -3.20 39.89 21.80
C LEU A 471 -3.82 39.93 23.20
N VAL A 472 -4.19 41.12 23.70
CA VAL A 472 -4.82 41.22 25.02
C VAL A 472 -6.22 40.60 25.00
N SER A 473 -7.02 40.90 23.97
CA SER A 473 -8.34 40.28 23.80
C SER A 473 -8.24 38.78 23.48
N ALA A 474 -7.30 38.38 22.63
CA ALA A 474 -7.03 36.98 22.28
C ALA A 474 -6.75 36.08 23.48
N PHE A 475 -6.09 36.62 24.51
CA PHE A 475 -5.74 35.89 25.73
C PHE A 475 -6.60 36.28 26.94
N GLY A 476 -7.63 37.10 26.72
CA GLY A 476 -8.64 37.49 27.71
C GLY A 476 -9.75 36.44 27.88
N PRO A 477 -10.77 36.72 28.71
CA PRO A 477 -11.95 35.89 28.84
C PRO A 477 -12.82 35.96 27.56
N ALA A 478 -13.21 34.80 27.04
CA ALA A 478 -14.11 34.70 25.88
C ALA A 478 -15.56 35.04 26.28
N GLY A 479 -16.26 35.76 25.39
CA GLY A 479 -17.67 36.12 25.54
C GLY A 479 -18.40 36.18 24.20
N GLU A 480 -19.53 36.90 24.19
CA GLU A 480 -20.29 37.21 22.98
C GLU A 480 -20.04 38.65 22.53
N PRO A 481 -20.29 38.98 21.24
CA PRO A 481 -20.16 40.36 20.77
C PRO A 481 -21.03 41.34 21.57
N HIS A 482 -20.42 42.43 22.04
CA HIS A 482 -21.10 43.50 22.80
C HIS A 482 -21.84 44.52 21.91
N PHE A 483 -21.96 44.22 20.61
CA PHE A 483 -22.73 45.04 19.67
C PHE A 483 -23.48 44.18 18.67
N ASP A 484 -24.57 44.72 18.11
CA ASP A 484 -25.35 44.03 17.11
C ASP A 484 -24.61 43.96 15.76
N LEU A 485 -24.11 42.76 15.44
CA LEU A 485 -23.40 42.48 14.20
C LEU A 485 -24.31 42.45 12.97
N SER A 486 -25.63 42.38 13.14
CA SER A 486 -26.57 42.22 12.03
C SER A 486 -26.54 43.40 11.05
N GLY A 487 -26.18 44.59 11.54
CA GLY A 487 -26.03 45.82 10.76
C GLY A 487 -24.77 45.87 9.88
N LEU A 488 -23.81 44.95 10.07
CA LEU A 488 -22.59 44.92 9.25
C LEU A 488 -22.83 44.19 7.92
N PRO A 489 -22.59 44.83 6.76
CA PRO A 489 -22.83 44.22 5.46
C PRO A 489 -21.79 43.15 5.10
N SER A 490 -20.58 43.21 5.67
CA SER A 490 -19.49 42.28 5.33
C SER A 490 -19.47 41.08 6.27
N ALA A 491 -19.62 39.87 5.70
CA ALA A 491 -19.44 38.61 6.44
C ALA A 491 -18.05 38.49 7.08
N PHE A 492 -17.01 39.00 6.41
CA PHE A 492 -15.65 39.06 6.97
C PHE A 492 -15.59 39.89 8.27
N GLN A 493 -16.10 41.12 8.27
CA GLN A 493 -16.11 41.99 9.45
C GLN A 493 -16.85 41.34 10.62
N ARG A 494 -18.04 40.76 10.37
CA ARG A 494 -18.80 40.01 11.39
C ARG A 494 -17.96 38.89 12.00
N ARG A 495 -17.35 38.05 11.16
CA ARG A 495 -16.50 36.94 11.62
C ARG A 495 -15.30 37.41 12.45
N MET A 496 -14.65 38.51 12.07
CA MET A 496 -13.50 39.03 12.84
C MET A 496 -13.92 39.53 14.22
N LEU A 497 -15.04 40.23 14.33
CA LEU A 497 -15.56 40.75 15.60
C LEU A 497 -16.10 39.66 16.51
N GLU A 498 -16.74 38.64 15.93
CA GLU A 498 -17.08 37.42 16.67
C GLU A 498 -15.85 36.68 17.18
N GLY A 499 -14.81 36.59 16.35
CA GLY A 499 -13.55 35.96 16.72
C GLY A 499 -12.80 36.72 17.82
N ASP A 500 -12.88 38.05 17.80
CA ASP A 500 -12.35 38.93 18.84
C ASP A 500 -13.07 38.71 20.17
N ALA A 501 -14.40 38.83 20.18
CA ALA A 501 -15.23 38.61 21.37
C ALA A 501 -15.05 37.21 21.99
N ARG A 502 -14.87 36.19 21.16
CA ARG A 502 -14.65 34.80 21.60
C ARG A 502 -13.20 34.48 21.95
N SER A 503 -12.29 35.45 21.92
CA SER A 503 -10.85 35.24 22.17
C SER A 503 -10.27 34.11 21.32
N SER A 504 -10.65 34.05 20.03
CA SER A 504 -10.49 32.86 19.19
C SER A 504 -9.05 32.56 18.72
N LEU A 505 -8.13 33.55 18.68
CA LEU A 505 -6.78 33.38 18.13
C LEU A 505 -6.04 32.12 18.64
N PRO A 506 -5.97 31.82 19.96
CA PRO A 506 -5.26 30.62 20.43
C PRO A 506 -5.84 29.32 19.85
N SER A 507 -7.16 29.22 19.77
CA SER A 507 -7.83 28.05 19.19
C SER A 507 -7.58 27.92 17.69
N VAL A 508 -7.57 29.03 16.95
CA VAL A 508 -7.29 29.05 15.52
C VAL A 508 -5.84 28.62 15.25
N VAL A 509 -4.87 29.10 16.03
CA VAL A 509 -3.46 28.72 15.90
C VAL A 509 -3.27 27.24 16.20
N ALA A 510 -3.84 26.74 17.30
CA ALA A 510 -3.75 25.33 17.66
C ALA A 510 -4.37 24.41 16.61
N GLU A 511 -5.52 24.80 16.07
CA GLU A 511 -6.23 24.02 15.05
C GLU A 511 -5.47 23.97 13.72
N LEU A 512 -4.84 25.08 13.33
CA LEU A 512 -4.14 25.19 12.04
C LEU A 512 -2.65 24.82 12.12
N ALA A 513 -2.11 24.44 13.28
CA ALA A 513 -0.68 24.25 13.51
C ALA A 513 -0.01 23.30 12.49
N ASP A 514 -0.58 22.11 12.30
CA ASP A 514 -0.08 21.10 11.34
C ASP A 514 -0.26 21.54 9.87
N GLU A 515 -1.08 22.58 9.66
CA GLU A 515 -1.38 23.15 8.37
C GLU A 515 -0.62 24.44 8.04
N VAL A 516 0.28 24.90 8.93
CA VAL A 516 0.96 26.19 8.78
C VAL A 516 2.48 26.02 8.75
N ASP A 517 3.09 26.61 7.72
CA ASP A 517 4.54 26.61 7.54
C ASP A 517 5.18 27.99 7.83
N LEU A 518 4.35 29.06 7.90
CA LEU A 518 4.76 30.43 8.22
C LEU A 518 3.62 31.21 8.89
N VAL A 519 3.91 31.93 9.98
CA VAL A 519 3.01 32.91 10.62
C VAL A 519 3.50 34.32 10.32
N LEU A 520 2.67 35.13 9.66
CA LEU A 520 2.88 36.56 9.47
C LEU A 520 2.12 37.33 10.53
N TRP A 521 2.84 38.02 11.42
CA TRP A 521 2.26 38.77 12.52
C TRP A 521 2.51 40.28 12.38
N ASP A 522 1.53 41.14 12.64
CA ASP A 522 1.75 42.59 12.84
C ASP A 522 0.96 43.16 14.02
N LEU A 523 1.32 44.38 14.45
CA LEU A 523 0.76 45.02 15.65
C LEU A 523 -0.26 46.13 15.33
N VAL A 524 -0.64 46.36 14.08
CA VAL A 524 -1.44 47.56 13.72
C VAL A 524 -2.89 47.48 14.20
N ASP A 525 -3.41 46.29 14.50
CA ASP A 525 -4.72 46.14 15.14
C ASP A 525 -4.74 46.62 16.60
N GLU A 526 -3.58 46.79 17.26
CA GLU A 526 -3.48 47.38 18.60
C GLU A 526 -3.74 48.90 18.61
N ARG A 527 -3.71 49.56 17.44
CA ARG A 527 -3.57 51.04 17.31
C ARG A 527 -4.70 51.87 17.90
N LEU A 528 -5.88 51.28 18.10
CA LEU A 528 -7.06 51.97 18.64
C LEU A 528 -7.24 51.71 20.14
N GLY A 529 -6.52 50.73 20.70
CA GLY A 529 -6.59 50.33 22.09
C GLY A 529 -7.57 49.19 22.34
N LEU A 530 -8.06 49.13 23.58
CA LEU A 530 -8.95 48.09 24.07
C LEU A 530 -10.23 48.69 24.60
N LEU A 531 -11.27 47.85 24.71
CA LEU A 531 -12.53 48.15 25.36
C LEU A 531 -12.74 47.13 26.48
N ASP A 532 -12.87 47.62 27.72
CA ASP A 532 -13.25 46.77 28.86
C ASP A 532 -14.78 46.78 29.00
N HIS A 533 -15.36 45.59 29.15
CA HIS A 533 -16.81 45.40 29.26
C HIS A 533 -17.22 45.11 30.70
N GLU A 534 -18.47 45.41 31.06
CA GLU A 534 -18.99 45.23 32.43
C GLU A 534 -18.97 43.77 32.90
N ASP A 535 -19.04 42.81 31.97
CA ASP A 535 -18.97 41.37 32.25
C ASP A 535 -17.54 40.85 32.48
N GLY A 536 -16.54 41.75 32.42
CA GLY A 536 -15.12 41.45 32.62
C GLY A 536 -14.40 40.93 31.38
N THR A 537 -15.08 40.84 30.23
CA THR A 537 -14.43 40.55 28.94
C THR A 537 -13.72 41.79 28.40
N VAL A 538 -12.78 41.57 27.47
CA VAL A 538 -12.03 42.65 26.81
C VAL A 538 -12.08 42.42 25.32
N SER A 539 -12.47 43.44 24.56
CA SER A 539 -12.42 43.41 23.09
C SER A 539 -11.42 44.41 22.55
N THR A 540 -10.97 44.16 21.33
CA THR A 540 -10.15 45.10 20.56
C THR A 540 -11.03 46.26 20.13
N ASP A 541 -10.53 47.49 20.31
CA ASP A 541 -11.22 48.66 19.79
C ASP A 541 -11.04 48.69 18.27
N SER A 542 -12.10 48.40 17.53
CA SER A 542 -12.04 48.24 16.07
C SER A 542 -12.63 49.44 15.34
N VAL A 543 -12.31 49.57 14.05
CA VAL A 543 -12.88 50.63 13.19
C VAL A 543 -14.39 50.52 13.12
N GLU A 544 -14.90 49.29 13.04
CA GLU A 544 -16.32 48.97 13.00
C GLU A 544 -17.04 49.46 14.27
N LEU A 545 -16.46 49.24 15.45
CA LEU A 545 -17.00 49.71 16.73
C LEU A 545 -16.97 51.24 16.85
N ARG A 546 -15.85 51.87 16.48
CA ARG A 546 -15.73 53.33 16.46
C ARG A 546 -16.73 53.98 15.50
N GLN A 547 -16.95 53.38 14.33
CA GLN A 547 -17.91 53.89 13.36
C GLN A 547 -19.35 53.72 13.86
N ALA A 548 -19.69 52.58 14.46
CA ALA A 548 -21.00 52.37 15.07
C ALA A 548 -21.30 53.41 16.18
N GLN A 549 -20.29 53.76 16.98
CA GLN A 549 -20.41 54.81 17.99
C GLN A 549 -20.66 56.20 17.37
N LEU A 550 -19.94 56.54 16.30
CA LEU A 550 -20.12 57.80 15.56
C LEU A 550 -21.49 57.89 14.89
N ASP A 551 -22.03 56.76 14.45
CA ASP A 551 -23.35 56.64 13.82
C ASP A 551 -24.50 56.63 14.86
N GLY A 552 -24.19 56.84 16.15
CA GLY A 552 -25.16 57.01 17.22
C GLY A 552 -25.80 55.71 17.71
N GLN A 553 -25.20 54.55 17.43
CA GLN A 553 -25.65 53.29 18.01
C GLN A 553 -25.34 53.26 19.52
N ALA A 554 -26.31 52.81 20.31
CA ALA A 554 -26.15 52.65 21.75
C ALA A 554 -25.17 51.49 22.03
N LEU A 555 -23.90 51.83 22.19
CA LEU A 555 -22.90 50.93 22.75
C LEU A 555 -22.94 51.10 24.28
N THR A 556 -22.91 50.01 25.03
CA THR A 556 -22.59 50.01 26.47
C THR A 556 -21.28 50.78 26.63
N GLU A 557 -21.22 51.86 27.42
CA GLU A 557 -20.05 52.76 27.49
C GLU A 557 -18.77 51.98 27.83
N PRO A 558 -17.92 51.61 26.86
CA PRO A 558 -16.78 50.79 27.15
C PRO A 558 -15.65 51.76 27.53
N SER A 559 -15.23 51.73 28.79
CA SER A 559 -13.98 52.37 29.20
C SER A 559 -12.84 51.42 28.88
N GLY A 560 -11.78 51.87 28.22
CA GLY A 560 -10.62 51.02 28.02
C GLY A 560 -9.35 51.83 27.71
N PRO A 561 -8.16 51.23 27.92
CA PRO A 561 -6.91 51.94 27.77
C PRO A 561 -6.61 52.21 26.30
N ALA A 562 -6.42 53.50 25.97
CA ALA A 562 -6.01 53.91 24.64
C ALA A 562 -4.61 53.37 24.28
N PHE A 563 -4.38 53.12 23.00
CA PHE A 563 -3.07 52.70 22.48
C PHE A 563 -1.95 53.66 22.93
N GLY A 564 -0.83 53.09 23.36
CA GLY A 564 0.33 53.87 23.83
C GLY A 564 0.23 54.40 25.27
N SER A 565 -0.91 54.24 25.94
CA SER A 565 -1.01 54.50 27.39
C SER A 565 -0.15 53.49 28.19
N PRO A 566 0.34 53.87 29.40
CA PRO A 566 1.07 52.93 30.27
C PRO A 566 0.26 51.67 30.60
N GLU A 567 -1.05 51.81 30.76
CA GLU A 567 -1.96 50.70 31.05
C GLU A 567 -2.07 49.73 29.86
N HIS A 568 -2.31 50.24 28.65
CA HIS A 568 -2.37 49.40 27.45
C HIS A 568 -1.06 48.63 27.24
N LEU A 569 0.08 49.32 27.35
CA LEU A 569 1.40 48.71 27.19
C LEU A 569 1.66 47.62 28.24
N ALA A 570 1.25 47.85 29.49
CA ALA A 570 1.39 46.86 30.57
C ALA A 570 0.56 45.60 30.29
N ARG A 571 -0.71 45.77 29.89
CA ARG A 571 -1.60 44.65 29.55
C ARG A 571 -1.09 43.87 28.33
N PHE A 572 -0.66 44.56 27.29
CA PHE A 572 -0.05 43.94 26.10
C PHE A 572 1.23 43.17 26.46
N THR A 573 2.13 43.76 27.24
CA THR A 573 3.37 43.10 27.65
C THR A 573 3.09 41.83 28.48
N ALA A 574 2.07 41.86 29.34
CA ALA A 574 1.69 40.73 30.19
C ALA A 574 1.20 39.50 29.42
N VAL A 575 0.69 39.65 28.19
CA VAL A 575 0.21 38.53 27.36
C VAL A 575 1.27 37.94 26.43
N LEU A 576 2.40 38.63 26.21
CA LEU A 576 3.49 38.15 25.33
C LEU A 576 4.04 36.77 25.72
N PRO A 577 4.25 36.44 27.03
CA PRO A 577 4.69 35.10 27.41
C PRO A 577 3.70 34.00 27.01
N ARG A 578 2.39 34.29 27.03
CA ARG A 578 1.33 33.34 26.62
C ARG A 578 1.32 33.16 25.11
N TRP A 579 1.53 34.23 24.35
CA TRP A 579 1.69 34.16 22.90
C TRP A 579 2.91 33.33 22.50
N ARG A 580 4.05 33.57 23.15
CA ARG A 580 5.26 32.75 22.94
C ARG A 580 5.02 31.29 23.27
N ALA A 581 4.42 30.99 24.42
CA ALA A 581 4.17 29.61 24.85
C ALA A 581 3.31 28.86 23.83
N LEU A 582 2.25 29.49 23.31
CA LEU A 582 1.40 28.91 22.27
C LEU A 582 2.18 28.62 20.98
N LEU A 583 3.04 29.56 20.54
CA LEU A 583 3.89 29.34 19.37
C LEU A 583 4.92 28.23 19.58
N GLU A 584 5.49 28.10 20.78
CA GLU A 584 6.45 27.05 21.13
C GLU A 584 5.78 25.68 21.22
N GLU A 585 4.61 25.59 21.85
CA GLU A 585 3.79 24.38 21.99
C GLU A 585 3.50 23.73 20.63
N HIS A 586 3.22 24.55 19.62
CA HIS A 586 2.89 24.10 18.27
C HIS A 586 4.07 24.15 17.28
N GLY A 587 5.30 24.39 17.75
CA GLY A 587 6.49 24.44 16.87
C GLY A 587 6.49 25.59 15.84
N LEU A 588 5.65 26.61 16.03
CA LEU A 588 5.49 27.76 15.14
C LEU A 588 6.41 28.92 15.48
N ARG A 589 7.07 28.94 16.65
CA ARG A 589 7.98 30.05 17.04
C ARG A 589 9.10 30.26 16.01
N SER A 590 9.73 29.19 15.56
CA SER A 590 10.77 29.24 14.52
C SER A 590 10.21 29.49 13.11
N ARG A 591 8.89 29.59 12.96
CA ARG A 591 8.18 29.83 11.70
C ARG A 591 7.36 31.11 11.74
N THR A 592 7.62 32.00 12.70
CA THR A 592 6.89 33.25 12.88
C THR A 592 7.79 34.42 12.54
N VAL A 593 7.26 35.41 11.81
CA VAL A 593 7.91 36.70 11.58
C VAL A 593 6.96 37.83 11.97
N LEU A 594 7.52 38.91 12.54
CA LEU A 594 6.81 40.12 12.89
C LEU A 594 7.05 41.20 11.84
N LEU A 595 6.00 41.70 11.21
CA LEU A 595 6.05 42.86 10.32
C LEU A 595 5.89 44.14 11.15
N ALA A 596 6.87 45.03 11.02
CA ALA A 596 6.92 46.30 11.73
C ALA A 596 7.39 47.47 10.82
N PRO A 597 6.79 47.69 9.63
CA PRO A 597 7.06 48.88 8.85
C PRO A 597 6.69 50.15 9.63
N PRO A 598 7.47 51.24 9.52
CA PRO A 598 7.04 52.55 9.98
C PRO A 598 5.68 52.94 9.37
N TRP A 599 4.86 53.67 10.11
CA TRP A 599 3.71 54.38 9.58
C TRP A 599 4.22 55.46 8.62
N ALA A 600 3.68 55.49 7.41
CA ALA A 600 4.00 56.49 6.41
C ALA A 600 3.56 57.87 6.92
N THR A 601 4.45 58.86 6.85
CA THR A 601 4.15 60.25 7.20
C THR A 601 3.63 61.04 6.01
N THR A 602 3.97 60.59 4.79
CA THR A 602 3.59 61.20 3.52
C THR A 602 3.05 60.16 2.55
N THR A 603 2.28 60.63 1.59
CA THR A 603 1.70 59.81 0.53
C THR A 603 2.56 59.78 -0.72
N THR A 604 2.18 58.98 -1.71
CA THR A 604 2.79 58.95 -3.05
C THR A 604 2.67 60.27 -3.81
N THR A 605 1.76 61.16 -3.40
CA THR A 605 1.61 62.53 -3.94
C THR A 605 2.28 63.59 -3.06
N ASP A 606 3.18 63.20 -2.16
CA ASP A 606 3.90 64.07 -1.22
C ASP A 606 3.00 64.87 -0.24
N GLU A 607 1.75 64.46 -0.07
CA GLU A 607 0.85 65.03 0.94
C GLU A 607 0.99 64.29 2.27
N PRO A 608 0.80 64.95 3.44
CA PRO A 608 0.69 64.26 4.71
C PRO A 608 -0.39 63.16 4.70
N THR A 609 -0.11 62.02 5.32
CA THR A 609 -1.12 61.00 5.57
C THR A 609 -2.11 61.46 6.64
N PRO A 610 -3.40 61.09 6.55
CA PRO A 610 -4.38 61.48 7.56
C PRO A 610 -4.14 60.75 8.89
N ALA A 611 -4.55 61.36 10.02
CA ALA A 611 -4.58 60.70 11.31
C ALA A 611 -5.57 59.51 11.31
N SER A 612 -5.20 58.42 11.99
CA SER A 612 -6.12 57.32 12.26
C SER A 612 -6.87 57.59 13.56
N PHE A 613 -8.11 58.07 13.49
CA PHE A 613 -8.93 58.42 14.66
C PHE A 613 -8.21 59.37 15.64
N GLY A 614 -7.51 60.37 15.09
CA GLY A 614 -6.74 61.37 15.86
C GLY A 614 -5.29 60.98 16.18
N LEU A 615 -4.84 59.78 15.79
CA LEU A 615 -3.44 59.36 15.94
C LEU A 615 -2.64 59.63 14.66
N GLU A 616 -1.73 60.61 14.75
CA GLU A 616 -0.80 60.98 13.67
C GLU A 616 0.35 59.96 13.50
N ALA A 617 0.87 59.83 12.27
CA ALA A 617 1.89 58.84 11.92
C ALA A 617 3.17 58.92 12.77
N ASP A 618 3.73 60.12 12.97
CA ASP A 618 4.92 60.32 13.79
C ASP A 618 4.72 59.87 15.23
N ARG A 619 3.54 60.18 15.79
CA ARG A 619 3.18 59.78 17.14
C ARG A 619 2.95 58.28 17.24
N ALA A 620 2.30 57.66 16.24
CA ALA A 620 2.13 56.21 16.18
C ALA A 620 3.49 55.49 16.10
N ASN A 621 4.41 55.98 15.27
CA ASN A 621 5.78 55.47 15.16
C ASN A 621 6.55 55.59 16.48
N GLU A 622 6.38 56.69 17.22
CA GLU A 622 6.97 56.86 18.55
C GLU A 622 6.41 55.87 19.57
N LEU A 623 5.08 55.72 19.63
CA LEU A 623 4.42 54.84 20.58
C LEU A 623 4.74 53.36 20.31
N THR A 624 4.72 52.94 19.04
CA THR A 624 4.92 51.54 18.62
C THR A 624 6.30 51.01 18.99
N ARG A 625 7.33 51.86 19.08
CA ARG A 625 8.69 51.44 19.49
C ARG A 625 8.69 50.66 20.80
N ARG A 626 7.93 51.12 21.81
CA ARG A 626 7.87 50.45 23.12
C ARG A 626 7.23 49.05 23.04
N TYR A 627 6.28 48.86 22.14
CA TYR A 627 5.64 47.57 21.90
C TYR A 627 6.60 46.63 21.17
N LEU A 628 7.31 47.12 20.15
CA LEU A 628 8.32 46.34 19.44
C LEU A 628 9.48 45.91 20.36
N ASP A 629 9.93 46.80 21.26
CA ASP A 629 10.96 46.47 22.24
C ASP A 629 10.47 45.40 23.23
N ALA A 630 9.21 45.47 23.67
CA ALA A 630 8.60 44.43 24.51
C ALA A 630 8.49 43.09 23.77
N VAL A 631 8.04 43.09 22.52
CA VAL A 631 7.97 41.88 21.68
C VAL A 631 9.36 41.28 21.48
N ALA A 632 10.36 42.09 21.14
CA ALA A 632 11.74 41.63 20.93
C ALA A 632 12.35 41.00 22.20
N ALA A 633 11.97 41.49 23.39
CA ALA A 633 12.42 40.94 24.66
C ALA A 633 11.73 39.61 25.01
N GLU A 634 10.42 39.50 24.80
CA GLU A 634 9.62 38.37 25.28
C GLU A 634 9.44 37.26 24.22
N VAL A 635 9.31 37.62 22.95
CA VAL A 635 9.00 36.72 21.83
C VAL A 635 10.08 36.86 20.75
N PRO A 636 11.20 36.10 20.85
CA PRO A 636 12.31 36.24 19.92
C PRO A 636 11.95 35.66 18.54
N VAL A 637 11.45 36.52 17.66
CA VAL A 637 11.12 36.25 16.26
C VAL A 637 11.77 37.32 15.36
N PRO A 638 12.09 37.01 14.09
CA PRO A 638 12.57 38.03 13.15
C PRO A 638 11.57 39.18 13.00
N VAL A 639 12.07 40.42 13.08
CA VAL A 639 11.29 41.64 12.90
C VAL A 639 11.66 42.27 11.56
N LEU A 640 10.69 42.35 10.65
CA LEU A 640 10.86 42.78 9.26
C LEU A 640 10.27 44.18 9.05
N GLY A 641 10.84 44.95 8.13
CA GLY A 641 10.33 46.24 7.71
C GLY A 641 10.71 47.44 8.59
N ARG A 642 11.29 47.20 9.78
CA ARG A 642 11.68 48.27 10.73
C ARG A 642 12.73 49.24 10.17
N ASP A 643 13.53 48.77 9.22
CA ASP A 643 14.63 49.50 8.57
C ASP A 643 14.24 50.18 7.26
N LEU A 644 12.97 50.07 6.83
CA LEU A 644 12.50 50.73 5.61
C LEU A 644 12.49 52.25 5.80
N THR A 645 13.23 52.95 4.93
CA THR A 645 13.39 54.41 4.98
C THR A 645 12.48 55.16 4.01
N GLU A 646 12.02 54.52 2.93
CA GLU A 646 11.18 55.13 1.90
C GLU A 646 9.73 54.64 1.98
N VAL A 647 9.11 54.77 3.15
CA VAL A 647 7.75 54.31 3.41
C VAL A 647 6.73 55.39 3.05
N ARG A 648 5.86 55.10 2.07
CA ARG A 648 4.83 56.04 1.59
C ARG A 648 3.45 55.41 1.65
N GLY A 649 2.46 56.24 1.99
CA GLY A 649 1.04 55.86 1.95
C GLY A 649 0.47 56.01 0.55
N ARG A 650 -0.40 55.09 0.13
CA ARG A 650 -1.06 55.19 -1.17
C ARG A 650 -2.33 56.05 -1.07
N ALA A 651 -2.40 57.11 -1.88
CA ALA A 651 -3.53 58.06 -1.84
C ALA A 651 -4.88 57.42 -2.27
N ASP A 652 -4.84 56.49 -3.21
CA ASP A 652 -5.98 55.75 -3.78
C ASP A 652 -6.09 54.30 -3.26
N HIS A 653 -5.62 54.04 -2.03
CA HIS A 653 -5.60 52.67 -1.49
C HIS A 653 -7.02 52.07 -1.40
N GLN A 654 -7.13 50.75 -1.63
CA GLN A 654 -8.41 50.02 -1.69
C GLN A 654 -9.24 50.11 -0.40
N TRP A 655 -8.57 50.34 0.74
CA TRP A 655 -9.17 50.49 2.07
C TRP A 655 -9.27 51.95 2.55
N GLY A 656 -9.04 52.91 1.64
CA GLY A 656 -9.00 54.35 1.94
C GLY A 656 -7.60 54.85 2.32
N LYS A 657 -7.41 56.18 2.36
CA LYS A 657 -6.12 56.81 2.68
C LYS A 657 -5.81 56.65 4.18
N ALA A 658 -4.70 56.00 4.54
CA ALA A 658 -4.24 55.86 5.93
C ALA A 658 -2.71 55.68 5.99
N PRO A 659 -2.06 55.97 7.14
CA PRO A 659 -0.60 55.91 7.28
C PRO A 659 -0.02 54.48 7.30
N PHE A 660 -0.86 53.45 7.40
CA PHE A 660 -0.48 52.03 7.32
C PHE A 660 -1.03 51.35 6.05
N HIS A 661 -1.54 52.13 5.10
CA HIS A 661 -2.00 51.69 3.78
C HIS A 661 -0.94 52.11 2.75
N TYR A 662 0.05 51.25 2.55
CA TYR A 662 1.29 51.62 1.87
C TYR A 662 1.19 51.60 0.34
N ASP A 663 2.22 52.14 -0.31
CA ASP A 663 2.42 52.00 -1.74
C ASP A 663 3.00 50.64 -2.12
N ASP A 664 2.98 50.36 -3.43
CA ASP A 664 3.40 49.08 -3.99
C ASP A 664 4.88 48.80 -3.71
N ARG A 665 5.71 49.85 -3.66
CA ARG A 665 7.14 49.73 -3.41
C ARG A 665 7.42 49.28 -1.98
N THR A 666 6.71 49.86 -1.01
CA THR A 666 6.82 49.47 0.40
C THR A 666 6.37 48.02 0.60
N TYR A 667 5.20 47.64 0.07
CA TYR A 667 4.70 46.27 0.20
C TYR A 667 5.60 45.25 -0.51
N LEU A 668 6.15 45.58 -1.68
CA LEU A 668 7.09 44.71 -2.37
C LEU A 668 8.37 44.50 -1.55
N ALA A 669 8.91 45.57 -0.95
CA ALA A 669 10.09 45.47 -0.08
C ALA A 669 9.83 44.60 1.16
N LEU A 670 8.65 44.73 1.78
CA LEU A 670 8.22 43.86 2.89
C LEU A 670 8.10 42.40 2.44
N ALA A 671 7.45 42.15 1.31
CA ALA A 671 7.26 40.80 0.77
C ALA A 671 8.59 40.13 0.44
N GLU A 672 9.58 40.87 -0.07
CA GLU A 672 10.91 40.32 -0.29
C GLU A 672 11.65 39.99 1.02
N GLN A 673 11.51 40.82 2.05
CA GLN A 673 12.04 40.48 3.38
C GLN A 673 11.36 39.23 3.94
N VAL A 674 10.05 39.07 3.75
CA VAL A 674 9.30 37.85 4.12
C VAL A 674 9.82 36.64 3.35
N ALA A 675 10.00 36.75 2.02
CA ALA A 675 10.53 35.67 1.20
C ALA A 675 11.93 35.24 1.66
N ARG A 676 12.83 36.20 1.95
CA ARG A 676 14.16 35.94 2.53
C ARG A 676 14.07 35.21 3.88
N ALA A 677 13.20 35.66 4.77
CA ALA A 677 13.03 35.02 6.07
C ALA A 677 12.44 33.60 5.91
N ALA A 678 11.45 33.41 5.04
CA ALA A 678 10.86 32.10 4.78
C ALA A 678 11.91 31.10 4.28
N GLN A 679 12.83 31.52 3.41
CA GLN A 679 13.98 30.71 2.97
C GLN A 679 14.94 30.31 4.11
N GLN A 680 14.96 31.03 5.23
CA GLN A 680 15.82 30.68 6.37
C GLN A 680 15.09 29.82 7.41
N LEU A 681 13.76 29.88 7.45
CA LEU A 681 12.93 29.31 8.52
C LEU A 681 12.24 28.00 8.11
N SER A 682 11.89 27.83 6.83
CA SER A 682 11.08 26.72 6.30
C SER A 682 11.42 26.47 4.83
N LEU A 683 12.32 25.52 4.51
CA LEU A 683 12.75 25.26 3.13
C LEU A 683 12.13 23.98 2.53
N PRO A 684 11.42 24.10 1.41
CA PRO A 684 11.41 23.09 0.37
C PRO A 684 12.63 23.31 -0.56
N GLU A 685 13.42 22.28 -0.77
CA GLU A 685 14.76 22.26 -1.43
C GLU A 685 14.89 23.06 -2.76
N HIS A 686 13.86 23.11 -3.61
CA HIS A 686 13.88 23.91 -4.84
C HIS A 686 14.06 25.42 -4.64
N TRP A 687 13.83 25.94 -3.43
CA TRP A 687 13.99 27.35 -3.10
C TRP A 687 15.44 27.79 -3.01
N GLU A 688 16.40 26.86 -2.93
CA GLU A 688 17.83 27.17 -2.89
C GLU A 688 18.31 27.99 -4.10
N THR A 689 17.60 27.91 -5.22
CA THR A 689 17.94 28.61 -6.47
C THR A 689 17.08 29.84 -6.76
N SER A 690 15.96 30.01 -6.03
CA SER A 690 15.04 31.13 -6.26
C SER A 690 15.49 32.36 -5.49
N SER A 691 15.57 33.50 -6.17
CA SER A 691 15.79 34.79 -5.50
C SER A 691 14.49 35.28 -4.83
N PRO A 692 14.58 36.05 -3.72
CA PRO A 692 13.41 36.65 -3.09
C PRO A 692 12.52 37.46 -4.04
N SER A 693 13.12 38.11 -5.04
CA SER A 693 12.43 38.85 -6.09
C SER A 693 11.62 37.95 -7.04
N GLU A 694 12.04 36.72 -7.27
CA GLU A 694 11.28 35.74 -8.07
C GLU A 694 10.08 35.20 -7.30
N MET A 695 10.09 35.29 -5.98
CA MET A 695 9.04 34.82 -5.09
C MET A 695 7.98 35.89 -4.79
N THR A 696 8.19 37.12 -5.25
CA THR A 696 7.29 38.27 -5.04
C THR A 696 6.70 38.77 -6.35
N ARG A 697 5.65 39.59 -6.24
CA ARG A 697 4.95 40.21 -7.36
C ARG A 697 4.31 41.53 -6.93
N VAL A 698 4.01 42.39 -7.90
CA VAL A 698 3.07 43.50 -7.72
C VAL A 698 1.68 43.00 -8.18
N PRO A 699 0.69 42.87 -7.28
CA PRO A 699 -0.64 42.37 -7.66
C PRO A 699 -1.36 43.33 -8.61
N ASP A 700 -2.14 42.79 -9.55
CA ASP A 700 -2.92 43.56 -10.52
C ASP A 700 -3.90 44.53 -9.83
N PRO A 701 -3.96 45.83 -10.22
CA PRO A 701 -4.93 46.79 -9.71
C PRO A 701 -6.40 46.31 -9.74
N GLU A 702 -6.82 45.50 -10.72
CA GLU A 702 -8.19 44.96 -10.76
C GLU A 702 -8.42 43.86 -9.71
N ALA A 703 -7.38 43.07 -9.37
CA ALA A 703 -7.42 42.04 -8.34
C ALA A 703 -7.44 42.62 -6.91
N ARG A 704 -7.17 43.92 -6.77
CA ARG A 704 -7.14 44.68 -5.51
C ARG A 704 -8.51 45.22 -5.10
N ASP A 705 -9.44 45.48 -6.02
CA ASP A 705 -10.76 46.03 -5.67
C ASP A 705 -11.65 44.97 -4.98
N PRO A 706 -11.93 45.09 -3.66
CA PRO A 706 -12.75 44.11 -2.95
C PRO A 706 -14.20 44.11 -3.43
N ARG A 707 -14.65 45.14 -4.15
CA ARG A 707 -16.00 45.22 -4.77
C ARG A 707 -16.09 44.47 -6.11
N ARG A 708 -14.95 44.14 -6.72
CA ARG A 708 -14.86 43.41 -8.00
C ARG A 708 -14.29 42.00 -7.86
N ARG A 709 -13.74 41.65 -6.70
CA ARG A 709 -13.45 40.25 -6.37
C ARG A 709 -14.76 39.46 -6.45
N ALA A 710 -14.83 38.49 -7.36
CA ALA A 710 -15.83 37.44 -7.26
C ALA A 710 -15.75 36.88 -5.83
N ALA A 711 -16.87 36.82 -5.12
CA ALA A 711 -16.90 36.29 -3.76
C ALA A 711 -16.20 34.93 -3.78
N ALA A 712 -15.10 34.81 -3.02
CA ALA A 712 -14.37 33.56 -2.92
C ALA A 712 -15.39 32.48 -2.54
N PRO A 713 -15.38 31.32 -3.20
CA PRO A 713 -16.36 30.30 -2.91
C PRO A 713 -16.30 29.94 -1.43
N GLU A 714 -17.47 29.84 -0.80
CA GLU A 714 -17.62 29.60 0.64
C GLU A 714 -18.48 28.36 0.84
N VAL A 715 -18.09 27.50 1.78
CA VAL A 715 -18.84 26.29 2.10
C VAL A 715 -19.50 26.46 3.47
N VAL A 716 -20.82 26.43 3.47
CA VAL A 716 -21.67 26.46 4.67
C VAL A 716 -22.16 25.05 4.94
N VAL A 717 -22.07 24.61 6.20
CA VAL A 717 -22.61 23.32 6.64
C VAL A 717 -23.60 23.57 7.76
N GLU A 718 -24.79 22.98 7.64
CA GLU A 718 -25.89 23.11 8.61
C GLU A 718 -26.37 21.71 9.01
N GLN A 719 -26.72 21.53 10.28
CA GLN A 719 -27.36 20.31 10.74
C GLN A 719 -28.87 20.38 10.44
N THR A 720 -29.35 19.48 9.56
CA THR A 720 -30.76 19.45 9.13
C THR A 720 -31.57 18.33 9.79
N GLY A 721 -30.92 17.45 10.55
CA GLY A 721 -31.53 16.36 11.32
C GLY A 721 -30.55 15.78 12.36
N PRO A 722 -30.96 14.79 13.19
CA PRO A 722 -30.12 14.25 14.27
C PRO A 722 -28.74 13.76 13.80
N LEU A 723 -28.67 13.16 12.62
CA LEU A 723 -27.43 12.69 11.99
C LEU A 723 -27.37 13.11 10.52
N GLU A 724 -27.94 14.26 10.19
CA GLU A 724 -28.01 14.76 8.81
C GLU A 724 -27.38 16.15 8.72
N LEU A 725 -26.45 16.31 7.78
CA LEU A 725 -25.77 17.56 7.46
C LEU A 725 -26.10 17.98 6.04
N SER A 726 -26.48 19.24 5.84
CA SER A 726 -26.59 19.86 4.52
C SER A 726 -25.38 20.77 4.30
N THR A 727 -24.60 20.51 3.26
CA THR A 727 -23.48 21.35 2.84
C THR A 727 -23.84 22.13 1.59
N THR A 728 -23.67 23.45 1.61
CA THR A 728 -23.89 24.33 0.46
C THR A 728 -22.61 25.09 0.13
N ILE A 729 -22.24 25.14 -1.15
CA ILE A 729 -21.16 25.99 -1.66
C ILE A 729 -21.75 27.23 -2.35
N HIS A 730 -21.41 28.40 -1.84
CA HIS A 730 -21.71 29.71 -2.42
C HIS A 730 -20.53 30.18 -3.27
N GLY A 731 -20.76 31.01 -4.29
CA GLY A 731 -19.68 31.65 -5.07
C GLY A 731 -19.00 30.77 -6.14
N ALA A 732 -19.32 29.47 -6.25
CA ALA A 732 -18.70 28.55 -7.24
C ALA A 732 -19.20 28.70 -8.70
N GLY A 733 -20.17 29.59 -8.98
CA GLY A 733 -20.67 29.83 -10.34
C GLY A 733 -21.27 28.58 -11.02
N ARG A 734 -20.84 28.27 -12.25
CA ARG A 734 -21.28 27.10 -13.05
C ARG A 734 -20.29 25.92 -13.02
N GLN A 735 -19.29 25.97 -12.14
CA GLN A 735 -18.22 24.98 -12.07
C GLN A 735 -18.72 23.64 -11.51
N ALA A 736 -18.06 22.54 -11.89
CA ALA A 736 -18.36 21.22 -11.32
C ALA A 736 -17.66 21.09 -9.96
N VAL A 737 -18.35 20.51 -8.98
CA VAL A 737 -17.84 20.38 -7.62
C VAL A 737 -17.99 18.95 -7.08
N SER A 738 -17.10 18.56 -6.16
CA SER A 738 -17.16 17.31 -5.40
C SER A 738 -17.14 17.63 -3.91
N PHE A 739 -18.10 17.12 -3.14
CA PHE A 739 -18.20 17.33 -1.69
C PHE A 739 -17.55 16.15 -0.98
N ALA A 740 -16.68 16.40 0.00
CA ALA A 740 -16.02 15.37 0.79
C ALA A 740 -16.15 15.67 2.29
N LEU A 741 -16.91 14.84 3.00
CA LEU A 741 -17.12 14.98 4.45
C LEU A 741 -16.01 14.27 5.21
N HIS A 742 -15.48 14.91 6.24
CA HIS A 742 -14.40 14.41 7.07
C HIS A 742 -14.74 14.51 8.56
N GLN A 743 -14.23 13.57 9.34
CA GLN A 743 -14.20 13.59 10.81
C GLN A 743 -12.74 13.46 11.25
N GLY A 744 -12.13 14.59 11.66
CA GLY A 744 -10.66 14.66 11.80
C GLY A 744 -9.96 14.40 10.48
N ALA A 745 -8.95 13.52 10.46
CA ALA A 745 -8.23 13.13 9.24
C ALA A 745 -8.97 12.09 8.37
N GLN A 746 -10.02 11.45 8.91
CA GLN A 746 -10.74 10.39 8.21
C GLN A 746 -11.80 10.97 7.27
N ARG A 747 -11.76 10.60 5.98
CA ARG A 747 -12.84 10.89 5.03
C ARG A 747 -14.00 9.93 5.25
N VAL A 748 -15.15 10.49 5.58
CA VAL A 748 -16.39 9.77 5.91
C VAL A 748 -17.18 9.48 4.64
N ASP A 749 -17.27 10.46 3.73
CA ASP A 749 -18.03 10.32 2.48
C ASP A 749 -17.48 11.28 1.40
N VAL A 750 -17.72 10.98 0.13
CA VAL A 750 -17.32 11.82 -1.01
C VAL A 750 -18.24 11.64 -2.22
N THR A 751 -18.55 12.74 -2.90
CA THR A 751 -19.35 12.72 -4.13
C THR A 751 -18.49 12.79 -5.39
N PRO A 752 -18.93 12.24 -6.53
CA PRO A 752 -18.32 12.54 -7.83
C PRO A 752 -18.50 14.01 -8.19
N TYR A 753 -17.70 14.53 -9.13
CA TYR A 753 -17.85 15.89 -9.63
C TYR A 753 -19.18 16.07 -10.36
N ALA A 754 -19.98 17.03 -9.90
CA ALA A 754 -21.26 17.36 -10.50
C ALA A 754 -21.53 18.87 -10.42
N ARG A 755 -22.43 19.38 -11.26
CA ARG A 755 -22.92 20.77 -11.17
C ARG A 755 -24.00 20.87 -10.09
N ALA A 756 -23.60 20.68 -8.84
CA ALA A 756 -24.47 20.76 -7.67
C ALA A 756 -23.95 21.84 -6.70
N THR A 757 -24.83 22.67 -6.16
CA THR A 757 -24.44 23.69 -5.17
C THR A 757 -24.64 23.21 -3.73
N THR A 758 -25.37 22.13 -3.53
CA THR A 758 -25.69 21.59 -2.20
C THR A 758 -25.65 20.07 -2.22
N HIS A 759 -25.15 19.46 -1.14
CA HIS A 759 -25.19 18.02 -0.91
C HIS A 759 -25.55 17.72 0.54
N ARG A 760 -26.32 16.64 0.76
CA ARG A 760 -26.70 16.19 2.09
C ARG A 760 -25.96 14.91 2.46
N PHE A 761 -25.34 14.91 3.63
CA PHE A 761 -24.66 13.77 4.20
C PHE A 761 -25.46 13.19 5.36
N ILE A 762 -25.41 11.87 5.50
CA ILE A 762 -25.82 11.17 6.73
C ILE A 762 -24.55 10.78 7.47
N VAL A 763 -24.40 11.25 8.71
CA VAL A 763 -23.23 10.97 9.53
C VAL A 763 -23.45 9.73 10.41
N PRO A 764 -22.41 8.91 10.66
CA PRO A 764 -22.59 7.64 11.36
C PRO A 764 -22.78 7.79 12.87
N LYS A 765 -22.33 8.89 13.47
CA LYS A 765 -22.38 9.15 14.92
C LYS A 765 -22.27 10.65 15.23
N PRO A 766 -22.69 11.10 16.43
CA PRO A 766 -22.38 12.45 16.92
C PRO A 766 -20.86 12.71 16.91
N GLY A 767 -20.47 13.96 16.65
CA GLY A 767 -19.06 14.33 16.52
C GLY A 767 -18.85 15.63 15.75
N VAL A 768 -17.59 16.01 15.57
CA VAL A 768 -17.21 17.20 14.80
C VAL A 768 -16.85 16.81 13.38
N TYR A 769 -17.48 17.45 12.41
CA TYR A 769 -17.31 17.18 10.98
C TYR A 769 -16.88 18.43 10.22
N ARG A 770 -16.19 18.25 9.10
CA ARG A 770 -15.89 19.30 8.10
C ARG A 770 -16.23 18.80 6.71
N CYS A 771 -16.73 19.68 5.86
CA CYS A 771 -16.86 19.38 4.45
C CYS A 771 -15.78 20.12 3.65
N ARG A 772 -15.05 19.39 2.81
CA ARG A 772 -14.15 19.94 1.80
C ARG A 772 -14.83 19.79 0.45
N VAL A 773 -15.11 20.90 -0.20
CA VAL A 773 -15.70 20.95 -1.55
C VAL A 773 -14.60 21.28 -2.54
N PHE A 774 -14.32 20.36 -3.47
CA PHE A 774 -13.36 20.58 -4.54
C PHE A 774 -14.09 21.20 -5.73
N VAL A 775 -13.70 22.41 -6.11
CA VAL A 775 -14.23 23.14 -7.26
C VAL A 775 -13.29 22.94 -8.46
N MET A 776 -13.83 22.51 -9.59
CA MET A 776 -13.05 22.39 -10.83
C MET A 776 -12.90 23.77 -11.47
N ALA A 777 -11.69 24.29 -11.51
CA ALA A 777 -11.37 25.52 -12.22
C ALA A 777 -11.37 25.31 -13.75
N ASP A 778 -11.40 26.40 -14.50
CA ASP A 778 -11.52 26.37 -15.97
C ASP A 778 -10.29 25.76 -16.66
N ASP A 779 -9.15 25.71 -15.98
CA ASP A 779 -7.91 25.06 -16.42
C ASP A 779 -7.82 23.56 -16.04
N GLY A 780 -8.86 23.01 -15.42
CA GLY A 780 -8.92 21.62 -14.95
C GLY A 780 -8.26 21.38 -13.59
N SER A 781 -7.72 22.41 -12.93
CA SER A 781 -7.20 22.31 -11.57
C SER A 781 -8.34 22.20 -10.55
N ARG A 782 -8.05 21.57 -9.41
CA ARG A 782 -9.03 21.30 -8.34
C ARG A 782 -8.75 22.23 -7.17
N VAL A 783 -9.65 23.19 -6.94
CA VAL A 783 -9.53 24.17 -5.86
C VAL A 783 -10.36 23.71 -4.66
N PRO A 784 -9.75 23.30 -3.54
CA PRO A 784 -10.50 22.90 -2.35
C PRO A 784 -11.00 24.13 -1.58
N VAL A 785 -12.28 24.11 -1.24
CA VAL A 785 -12.95 25.06 -0.34
C VAL A 785 -13.44 24.28 0.87
N VAL A 786 -13.06 24.70 2.08
CA VAL A 786 -13.33 23.93 3.31
C VAL A 786 -14.32 24.68 4.17
N SER A 787 -15.31 23.96 4.71
CA SER A 787 -16.25 24.52 5.67
C SER A 787 -15.61 24.73 7.04
N PRO A 788 -16.16 25.64 7.87
CA PRO A 788 -15.97 25.56 9.31
C PRO A 788 -16.38 24.18 9.86
N PRO A 789 -15.79 23.74 10.98
CA PRO A 789 -16.24 22.53 11.67
C PRO A 789 -17.67 22.69 12.17
N ILE A 790 -18.49 21.66 11.99
CA ILE A 790 -19.82 21.56 12.60
C ILE A 790 -19.84 20.45 13.63
N ARG A 791 -20.39 20.73 14.82
CA ARG A 791 -20.62 19.72 15.85
C ARG A 791 -22.03 19.17 15.69
N VAL A 792 -22.13 17.88 15.37
CA VAL A 792 -23.38 17.13 15.34
C VAL A 792 -23.59 16.51 16.73
N SER A 793 -24.73 16.81 17.34
CA SER A 793 -25.13 16.32 18.68
C SER A 793 -25.97 15.06 18.63
#